data_AF-A0A286RGM4-F1
#
_entry.id   AF-A0A286RGM4-F1
#
_cell.length_a   1.000
_cell.length_b   1.000
_cell.length_c   1.000
_cell.angle_alpha   90.00
_cell.angle_beta   90.00
_cell.angle_gamma   90.00
#
_symmetry.space_group_name_H-M   'P 1'
#
loop_
_entity.id
_entity.type
_entity.pdbx_description
1 polymer ?
#
loop_
_entity_poly.entity_id
_entity_poly.type
_entity_poly.pdbx_seq_one_letter_code
_entity_poly.pdbx_strand_id
1 'polypeptide(L)'
;MLTWNWLGRATNTSLIRLSRLLLICLLATGTDSASQRSSLASEPITHLETATDSIAWHHPLYLNWGDYWRVRIPITVSNTSQEDILGQTLAFRVVSPEEANTSGDQGPWPALPIAGRELREIRVCTENGRELLWGAVDGQGRVLGTGVLPAGAYFVIPIECRAGSMTRLFVYLDNPKATAVPDHWTKRPFLTNGGMELGSGEAPLGWAHDPRDADHQAYWTNDHPHSGSKCVTTVVRPGAAPSWIATRQIGIAAIPGARYRLRAWVRAENVQGNAGWYVHAGNEANPMMIAPVFSAGGGTYDWKEIQAEFSAPMQATTLSVGTVLWGTGQAWFDDVSLEVIGQSPWIVKVGRPEQRFLKEVAAEEPWRAEAAINGGWPSRIHAKVFRFADEEARDVLVALPLEQFRRKNEGVDGSFIVQHNSGIKECLVVGTWVLWSDDLPAGSVLHRYLKLTADDQRSPAEGGHQRDFERLLFSGKNLVKNPSFEDGEKLPEVWMRVGEGVTGVKFSVEENAPFTGGKRRSARLEVSNDTKPGWYGWQQKVPVKAGRNYFVAGWLKCQNVSQGEVRIHLHFHDAQGRLTAQGAMTSIGPGISGTRDWTLLSGVVRAPAEATDMTIHLTTNVPGVLWHDAIVVAEVALVDAAEWETKPLPSGELALWQMPSVVKVFREDPPGRSAKELSLFAAKGEWEAIQFVVKSHDPLGPVTVEVDPPKNNLGEKLDQFQVAVVGFVPIDHPSNYFRSEEPAWYRKIPAGSRGSDGWAGWWPDPLLPANTFDLKAETAQPIWIIFRIPRDARPGDYRGQVRLRVGGNIVKQVPLRCQIWGFALPERTTLPAIYDVRLGPGRDFWGKRFDEIYPQLVAFMAERRLCPDAIRPDPVIRFENGKVVADFTDYDRVAEWYFDKLGLPSSYAPQLFYLFGWGFPPRDLFGQRPYPGAPPYQGVDRSALRPQYKETYQACLRAYWEHIKQRGWADRITLYISDEPFAHLPEIKEQMKALCAMIHEVDPSIPIYSSTWEHVPEWDGCITVWGLGHDGRVPPEKFPAIREKGAKIWYTTDGQMCIDTPYCAVERLLPHYCFHYGVSAYEFWGVAWNTYNPYEFGWHSFIHQSDRPGESYWVRYPNGDGYLIYPGQPIGYDGLVSSIRLEQAREGVEDYEYFVLLSQLIDQAKTRGRDTKEAEKALTEARQLVLIPNPGGRYSTRMLPHPERVEEVRRAIARAIEDLSKN
;
A
#
# COMPACT_ATOMS: atom_id res chain seq x y z
N MET A 1 -20.01 -11.84 -39.50
CA MET A 1 -19.51 -12.97 -40.32
C MET A 1 -18.77 -13.90 -39.37
N LEU A 2 -18.97 -15.21 -39.30
CA LEU A 2 -19.91 -16.09 -40.02
C LEU A 2 -20.74 -16.96 -39.06
N THR A 3 -21.99 -17.13 -39.46
CA THR A 3 -22.99 -18.13 -39.07
C THR A 3 -22.48 -19.55 -38.79
N TRP A 4 -23.10 -20.24 -37.82
CA TRP A 4 -23.59 -21.62 -37.97
C TRP A 4 -24.96 -21.75 -37.25
N ASN A 5 -25.86 -22.57 -37.80
CA ASN A 5 -27.24 -22.77 -37.32
C ASN A 5 -27.48 -24.24 -37.00
N TRP A 6 -28.35 -24.53 -36.02
CA TRP A 6 -29.57 -25.37 -36.13
C TRP A 6 -30.19 -25.54 -34.73
N LEU A 7 -31.39 -25.05 -34.43
CA LEU A 7 -32.75 -25.56 -34.79
C LEU A 7 -33.16 -26.88 -34.12
N GLY A 8 -33.99 -26.76 -33.09
CA GLY A 8 -34.80 -27.83 -32.50
C GLY A 8 -36.04 -27.25 -31.83
N ARG A 9 -37.19 -27.24 -32.53
CA ARG A 9 -38.48 -26.75 -31.98
C ARG A 9 -39.22 -27.87 -31.25
N ALA A 10 -39.76 -27.57 -30.09
CA ALA A 10 -40.92 -28.27 -29.53
C ALA A 10 -41.87 -27.23 -28.91
N THR A 11 -43.16 -27.31 -29.23
CA THR A 11 -44.21 -26.36 -28.80
C THR A 11 -45.39 -27.13 -28.23
N ASN A 12 -45.86 -26.73 -27.04
CA ASN A 12 -47.26 -26.70 -26.55
C ASN A 12 -47.26 -26.58 -25.01
N THR A 13 -47.75 -25.49 -24.40
CA THR A 13 -49.15 -25.14 -24.07
C THR A 13 -49.86 -26.02 -23.01
N SER A 14 -50.06 -25.39 -21.83
CA SER A 14 -51.33 -25.28 -21.08
C SER A 14 -51.75 -26.32 -20.01
N LEU A 15 -52.60 -25.80 -19.09
CA LEU A 15 -53.58 -26.47 -18.22
C LEU A 15 -53.14 -27.15 -16.88
N ILE A 16 -53.10 -26.32 -15.83
CA ILE A 16 -53.94 -26.39 -14.61
C ILE A 16 -54.32 -27.79 -14.06
N ARG A 17 -54.00 -28.05 -12.77
CA ARG A 17 -54.89 -28.78 -11.83
C ARG A 17 -54.62 -28.45 -10.34
N LEU A 18 -55.69 -28.41 -9.53
CA LEU A 18 -55.67 -28.19 -8.07
C LEU A 18 -55.97 -29.48 -7.28
N SER A 19 -55.50 -29.55 -6.02
CA SER A 19 -56.18 -30.06 -4.81
C SER A 19 -55.32 -29.71 -3.57
N ARG A 20 -55.77 -29.19 -2.41
CA ARG A 20 -56.88 -29.52 -1.47
C ARG A 20 -56.62 -30.83 -0.68
N LEU A 21 -56.87 -30.99 0.64
CA LEU A 21 -57.51 -30.19 1.74
C LEU A 21 -56.58 -30.19 3.00
N LEU A 22 -56.86 -29.74 4.25
CA LEU A 22 -58.04 -29.41 5.13
C LEU A 22 -57.64 -28.25 6.09
N LEU A 23 -58.47 -27.64 6.98
CA LEU A 23 -59.92 -27.32 7.13
C LEU A 23 -60.08 -26.58 8.51
N ILE A 24 -61.30 -26.12 8.88
CA ILE A 24 -61.78 -25.65 10.21
C ILE A 24 -61.44 -24.17 10.51
N CYS A 25 -62.35 -23.27 10.96
CA CYS A 25 -63.83 -23.33 11.12
C CYS A 25 -64.48 -21.93 11.28
N LEU A 26 -65.83 -21.90 11.26
CA LEU A 26 -66.79 -20.88 11.79
C LEU A 26 -66.66 -19.41 11.28
N LEU A 27 -67.63 -18.74 10.61
CA LEU A 27 -69.10 -18.51 10.85
C LEU A 27 -69.37 -17.49 12.00
N ALA A 28 -70.38 -16.58 11.99
CA ALA A 28 -71.51 -16.20 11.09
C ALA A 28 -72.18 -14.88 11.63
N THR A 29 -73.11 -14.10 11.03
CA THR A 29 -73.71 -13.88 9.67
C THR A 29 -74.60 -12.60 9.68
N GLY A 30 -74.84 -11.94 8.52
CA GLY A 30 -75.89 -10.89 8.30
C GLY A 30 -75.31 -9.53 7.86
N THR A 31 -75.73 -8.81 6.80
CA THR A 31 -77.05 -8.26 6.36
C THR A 31 -77.56 -7.13 7.27
N ASP A 32 -77.95 -5.94 6.78
CA ASP A 32 -78.78 -5.69 5.59
C ASP A 32 -78.48 -4.36 4.81
N SER A 33 -79.34 -4.09 3.81
CA SER A 33 -79.47 -3.01 2.82
C SER A 33 -80.00 -1.65 3.37
N ALA A 34 -80.04 -0.50 2.68
CA ALA A 34 -79.42 0.02 1.43
C ALA A 34 -79.64 1.57 1.31
N SER A 35 -79.05 2.18 0.26
CA SER A 35 -79.54 3.34 -0.55
C SER A 35 -78.57 4.54 -0.76
N GLN A 36 -78.24 4.72 -2.04
CA GLN A 36 -77.75 5.88 -2.84
C GLN A 36 -77.71 7.28 -2.15
N ARG A 37 -76.75 8.19 -2.43
CA ARG A 37 -76.19 8.58 -3.75
C ARG A 37 -74.78 9.23 -3.69
N SER A 38 -74.02 9.02 -4.77
CA SER A 38 -72.98 9.86 -5.40
C SER A 38 -72.20 10.93 -4.59
N SER A 39 -70.89 10.72 -4.48
CA SER A 39 -69.88 11.67 -4.99
C SER A 39 -68.59 10.92 -5.36
N LEU A 40 -67.77 11.50 -6.24
CA LEU A 40 -66.44 10.97 -6.58
C LEU A 40 -65.40 11.70 -5.70
N ALA A 41 -64.71 10.95 -4.84
CA ALA A 41 -63.57 11.43 -4.08
C ALA A 41 -62.47 10.36 -4.08
N SER A 42 -61.23 10.78 -4.38
CA SER A 42 -60.04 9.94 -4.32
C SER A 42 -59.40 10.07 -2.94
N GLU A 43 -59.32 8.98 -2.18
CA GLU A 43 -58.59 8.91 -0.92
C GLU A 43 -57.56 7.76 -0.90
N PRO A 44 -56.55 7.80 -0.01
CA PRO A 44 -55.22 7.29 -0.34
C PRO A 44 -55.02 5.80 -0.06
N ILE A 45 -54.03 5.23 -0.76
CA ILE A 45 -53.46 3.92 -0.44
C ILE A 45 -52.56 4.08 0.80
N THR A 46 -53.11 3.87 1.99
CA THR A 46 -52.34 3.64 3.21
C THR A 46 -51.90 2.17 3.32
N HIS A 47 -50.95 1.91 4.22
CA HIS A 47 -50.43 0.58 4.59
C HIS A 47 -49.65 -0.20 3.50
N LEU A 48 -48.39 0.21 3.33
CA LEU A 48 -47.28 -0.73 3.10
C LEU A 48 -46.09 -0.43 4.04
N GLU A 49 -46.39 -0.19 5.32
CA GLU A 49 -45.39 -0.30 6.40
C GLU A 49 -45.19 -1.78 6.76
N THR A 50 -44.58 -2.53 5.85
CA THR A 50 -44.03 -3.86 6.15
C THR A 50 -42.74 -3.71 6.93
N ALA A 51 -42.68 -4.39 8.09
CA ALA A 51 -41.55 -4.52 9.02
C ALA A 51 -40.21 -3.93 8.54
N THR A 52 -39.77 -2.85 9.19
CA THR A 52 -38.39 -2.38 9.09
C THR A 52 -37.48 -3.32 9.88
N ASP A 53 -36.94 -4.33 9.20
CA ASP A 53 -35.74 -5.03 9.69
C ASP A 53 -34.64 -3.98 9.94
N SER A 54 -34.18 -3.89 11.18
CA SER A 54 -33.19 -2.88 11.60
C SER A 54 -31.80 -3.26 11.10
N ILE A 55 -31.43 -2.71 9.93
CA ILE A 55 -30.12 -2.91 9.31
C ILE A 55 -29.03 -2.66 10.36
N ALA A 56 -28.19 -3.68 10.58
CA ALA A 56 -27.18 -3.68 11.62
C ALA A 56 -26.24 -2.47 11.51
N TRP A 57 -25.65 -2.09 12.64
CA TRP A 57 -24.67 -1.01 12.67
C TRP A 57 -23.35 -1.49 12.04
N HIS A 58 -22.93 -0.88 10.93
CA HIS A 58 -21.71 -1.27 10.23
C HIS A 58 -20.46 -0.91 11.05
N HIS A 59 -19.67 -1.93 11.39
CA HIS A 59 -18.40 -1.80 12.10
C HIS A 59 -17.46 -2.98 11.75
N PRO A 60 -16.13 -2.76 11.73
CA PRO A 60 -15.47 -1.47 11.66
C PRO A 60 -15.73 -0.76 10.31
N LEU A 61 -15.58 0.57 10.31
CA LEU A 61 -15.39 1.37 9.09
C LEU A 61 -13.93 1.82 9.02
N TYR A 62 -13.45 2.21 7.85
CA TYR A 62 -12.04 2.47 7.56
C TYR A 62 -11.47 3.64 8.38
N LEU A 63 -10.23 3.46 8.88
CA LEU A 63 -9.52 4.41 9.73
C LEU A 63 -10.33 4.82 10.98
N ASN A 64 -10.83 3.83 11.73
CA ASN A 64 -11.56 4.02 12.98
C ASN A 64 -10.69 4.32 14.21
N TRP A 65 -9.40 3.96 14.16
CA TRP A 65 -8.38 4.12 15.20
C TRP A 65 -8.79 3.61 16.59
N GLY A 66 -9.55 2.51 16.61
CA GLY A 66 -9.98 1.83 17.84
C GLY A 66 -11.15 2.49 18.57
N ASP A 67 -11.95 3.28 17.86
CA ASP A 67 -13.25 3.78 18.28
C ASP A 67 -14.33 3.45 17.20
N TYR A 68 -15.55 3.93 17.37
CA TYR A 68 -16.68 3.71 16.47
C TYR A 68 -17.45 5.01 16.19
N TRP A 69 -18.31 4.97 15.17
CA TRP A 69 -19.23 6.05 14.82
C TRP A 69 -20.52 5.87 15.61
N ARG A 70 -20.92 6.90 16.35
CA ARG A 70 -22.11 6.89 17.23
C ARG A 70 -23.39 7.38 16.55
N VAL A 71 -23.27 8.02 15.38
CA VAL A 71 -24.39 8.57 14.60
C VAL A 71 -24.35 8.04 13.17
N ARG A 72 -25.53 7.77 12.59
CA ARG A 72 -25.68 7.57 11.13
C ARG A 72 -26.94 8.23 10.60
N ILE A 73 -26.91 8.70 9.36
CA ILE A 73 -28.08 9.25 8.65
C ILE A 73 -28.40 8.31 7.48
N PRO A 74 -29.55 7.61 7.48
CA PRO A 74 -29.98 6.80 6.35
C PRO A 74 -30.44 7.70 5.19
N ILE A 75 -29.94 7.41 3.99
CA ILE A 75 -30.34 8.04 2.73
C ILE A 75 -30.95 6.94 1.86
N THR A 76 -32.20 7.12 1.45
CA THR A 76 -32.88 6.23 0.50
C THR A 76 -32.93 6.91 -0.86
N VAL A 77 -32.53 6.18 -1.91
CA VAL A 77 -32.62 6.65 -3.30
C VAL A 77 -33.46 5.64 -4.09
N SER A 78 -34.46 6.12 -4.82
CA SER A 78 -35.34 5.31 -5.68
C SER A 78 -35.16 5.72 -7.13
N ASN A 79 -34.74 4.78 -7.99
CA ASN A 79 -34.59 4.98 -9.43
C ASN A 79 -35.96 4.86 -10.11
N THR A 80 -36.39 5.90 -10.82
CA THR A 80 -37.66 5.92 -11.56
C THR A 80 -37.49 5.65 -13.06
N SER A 81 -36.25 5.42 -13.52
CA SER A 81 -35.93 5.14 -14.92
C SER A 81 -35.81 3.63 -15.22
N GLN A 82 -35.62 3.32 -16.50
CA GLN A 82 -35.41 1.97 -17.02
C GLN A 82 -33.92 1.59 -17.17
N GLU A 83 -33.00 2.46 -16.73
CA GLU A 83 -31.55 2.28 -16.82
C GLU A 83 -30.96 2.15 -15.41
N ASP A 84 -29.86 1.40 -15.27
CA ASP A 84 -29.13 1.30 -14.01
C ASP A 84 -28.34 2.59 -13.73
N ILE A 85 -28.52 3.15 -12.54
CA ILE A 85 -27.72 4.26 -12.01
C ILE A 85 -26.45 3.64 -11.41
N LEU A 86 -25.27 3.97 -11.93
CA LEU A 86 -23.97 3.49 -11.45
C LEU A 86 -22.95 4.63 -11.45
N GLY A 87 -22.29 4.89 -10.31
CA GLY A 87 -21.26 5.93 -10.19
C GLY A 87 -21.73 7.36 -10.47
N GLN A 88 -23.04 7.59 -10.41
CA GLN A 88 -23.65 8.91 -10.63
C GLN A 88 -23.52 9.77 -9.37
N THR A 89 -23.37 11.08 -9.52
CA THR A 89 -23.17 11.96 -8.35
C THR A 89 -24.50 12.50 -7.85
N LEU A 90 -24.82 12.22 -6.59
CA LEU A 90 -25.87 12.87 -5.83
C LEU A 90 -25.25 13.91 -4.90
N ALA A 91 -25.85 15.11 -4.87
CA ALA A 91 -25.41 16.20 -4.01
C ALA A 91 -26.49 16.61 -3.00
N PHE A 92 -26.03 17.14 -1.87
CA PHE A 92 -26.85 17.63 -0.78
C PHE A 92 -26.43 19.04 -0.40
N ARG A 93 -27.40 19.91 -0.10
CA ARG A 93 -27.13 21.20 0.55
C ARG A 93 -26.88 20.93 2.04
N VAL A 94 -25.70 21.28 2.53
CA VAL A 94 -25.36 21.12 3.95
C VAL A 94 -26.08 22.18 4.77
N VAL A 95 -26.81 21.75 5.79
CA VAL A 95 -27.60 22.61 6.68
C VAL A 95 -27.29 22.32 8.15
N SER A 96 -27.66 23.24 9.03
CA SER A 96 -27.72 22.94 10.47
C SER A 96 -28.80 21.88 10.77
N PRO A 97 -28.67 21.10 11.86
CA PRO A 97 -29.73 20.22 12.34
C PRO A 97 -31.06 20.94 12.68
N GLU A 98 -31.01 22.25 12.90
CA GLU A 98 -32.17 23.10 13.21
C GLU A 98 -32.93 23.50 11.92
N GLU A 99 -32.22 23.96 10.88
CA GLU A 99 -32.78 24.26 9.56
C GLU A 99 -33.50 23.07 8.93
N ALA A 100 -32.95 21.85 9.08
CA ALA A 100 -33.51 20.63 8.49
C ALA A 100 -34.93 20.28 8.98
N ASN A 101 -35.40 20.90 10.07
CA ASN A 101 -36.76 20.75 10.57
C ASN A 101 -37.72 21.87 10.11
N THR A 102 -37.22 22.90 9.43
CA THR A 102 -37.99 24.10 9.05
C THR A 102 -37.98 24.42 7.55
N SER A 103 -36.98 23.96 6.79
CA SER A 103 -36.94 24.17 5.34
C SER A 103 -37.83 23.18 4.58
N GLY A 104 -38.93 23.67 4.01
CA GLY A 104 -39.53 23.04 2.84
C GLY A 104 -38.62 23.25 1.64
N ASP A 105 -37.89 22.21 1.21
CA ASP A 105 -36.88 22.34 0.15
C ASP A 105 -37.51 22.81 -1.19
N GLN A 106 -36.97 23.90 -1.73
CA GLN A 106 -37.33 24.45 -3.05
C GLN A 106 -36.14 24.45 -4.02
N GLY A 107 -35.01 23.82 -3.65
CA GLY A 107 -33.84 23.66 -4.50
C GLY A 107 -33.77 22.28 -5.18
N PRO A 108 -32.90 22.10 -6.20
CA PRO A 108 -32.72 20.81 -6.88
C PRO A 108 -31.92 19.78 -6.06
N TRP A 109 -31.35 20.18 -4.92
CA TRP A 109 -30.51 19.35 -4.05
C TRP A 109 -31.11 19.28 -2.64
N PRO A 110 -31.39 18.08 -2.09
CA PRO A 110 -32.00 17.92 -0.77
C PRO A 110 -31.07 18.40 0.37
N ALA A 111 -31.67 18.87 1.46
CA ALA A 111 -30.96 19.26 2.66
C ALA A 111 -30.38 18.05 3.44
N LEU A 112 -29.17 18.20 4.00
CA LEU A 112 -28.50 17.19 4.82
C LEU A 112 -27.93 17.83 6.11
N PRO A 113 -28.39 17.43 7.31
CA PRO A 113 -28.05 18.09 8.59
C PRO A 113 -26.68 17.66 9.13
N ILE A 114 -25.62 18.10 8.46
CA ILE A 114 -24.21 17.77 8.82
C ILE A 114 -23.29 18.99 8.93
N ALA A 115 -23.83 20.22 8.97
CA ALA A 115 -23.02 21.39 9.27
C ALA A 115 -22.37 21.26 10.66
N GLY A 116 -21.12 21.74 10.79
CA GLY A 116 -20.34 21.67 12.02
C GLY A 116 -19.64 20.33 12.28
N ARG A 117 -19.74 19.36 11.34
CA ARG A 117 -19.03 18.07 11.43
C ARG A 117 -17.61 18.15 10.88
N GLU A 118 -16.70 17.39 11.47
CA GLU A 118 -15.30 17.30 11.07
C GLU A 118 -15.16 16.39 9.85
N LEU A 119 -14.60 16.87 8.74
CA LEU A 119 -14.50 16.09 7.50
C LEU A 119 -13.76 14.75 7.69
N ARG A 120 -12.80 14.70 8.61
CA ARG A 120 -12.10 13.46 8.99
C ARG A 120 -13.02 12.40 9.60
N GLU A 121 -14.12 12.80 10.24
CA GLU A 121 -15.07 11.88 10.88
C GLU A 121 -16.07 11.27 9.88
N ILE A 122 -16.22 11.80 8.66
CA ILE A 122 -17.29 11.37 7.76
C ILE A 122 -16.92 10.06 7.05
N ARG A 123 -17.83 9.09 7.11
CA ARG A 123 -17.83 7.87 6.27
C ARG A 123 -19.17 7.73 5.56
N VAL A 124 -19.17 7.10 4.38
CA VAL A 124 -20.40 6.82 3.63
C VAL A 124 -20.34 5.36 3.19
N CYS A 125 -21.39 4.59 3.45
CA CYS A 125 -21.45 3.19 3.01
C CYS A 125 -22.83 2.81 2.46
N THR A 126 -22.86 1.71 1.72
CA THR A 126 -24.08 1.01 1.30
C THR A 126 -24.76 0.25 2.45
N GLU A 127 -25.97 -0.24 2.21
CA GLU A 127 -26.74 -1.12 3.11
C GLU A 127 -26.03 -2.45 3.47
N ASN A 128 -25.09 -2.92 2.65
CA ASN A 128 -24.20 -4.04 2.98
C ASN A 128 -22.83 -3.62 3.53
N GLY A 129 -22.69 -2.36 3.98
CA GLY A 129 -21.52 -1.86 4.71
C GLY A 129 -20.28 -1.60 3.85
N ARG A 130 -20.41 -1.51 2.52
CA ARG A 130 -19.29 -1.25 1.60
C ARG A 130 -19.09 0.26 1.46
N GLU A 131 -17.87 0.76 1.66
CA GLU A 131 -17.61 2.19 1.69
C GLU A 131 -17.52 2.84 0.31
N LEU A 132 -18.18 3.99 0.19
CA LEU A 132 -18.15 4.86 -0.98
C LEU A 132 -17.15 6.00 -0.76
N LEU A 133 -16.57 6.49 -1.85
CA LEU A 133 -15.92 7.80 -1.86
C LEU A 133 -16.97 8.89 -1.58
N TRP A 134 -16.54 10.02 -1.05
CA TRP A 134 -17.38 11.21 -0.88
C TRP A 134 -16.53 12.45 -1.05
N GLY A 135 -17.16 13.58 -1.40
CA GLY A 135 -16.50 14.88 -1.53
C GLY A 135 -17.33 15.98 -0.87
N ALA A 136 -16.68 17.13 -0.64
CA ALA A 136 -17.34 18.33 -0.17
C ALA A 136 -16.81 19.54 -0.94
N VAL A 137 -17.69 20.52 -1.19
CA VAL A 137 -17.31 21.83 -1.73
C VAL A 137 -17.97 22.97 -0.96
N ASP A 138 -17.34 24.14 -0.90
CA ASP A 138 -18.00 25.36 -0.42
C ASP A 138 -19.08 25.86 -1.40
N GLY A 139 -19.83 26.88 -1.01
CA GLY A 139 -20.88 27.48 -1.85
C GLY A 139 -20.36 28.16 -3.13
N GLN A 140 -19.04 28.28 -3.29
CA GLN A 140 -18.36 28.83 -4.47
C GLN A 140 -17.77 27.72 -5.36
N GLY A 141 -17.74 26.47 -4.89
CA GLY A 141 -17.25 25.30 -5.60
C GLY A 141 -15.78 24.93 -5.33
N ARG A 142 -15.14 25.46 -4.28
CA ARG A 142 -13.80 25.02 -3.82
C ARG A 142 -13.92 23.68 -3.10
N VAL A 143 -13.02 22.75 -3.39
CA VAL A 143 -12.97 21.44 -2.71
C VAL A 143 -12.55 21.61 -1.25
N LEU A 144 -13.29 20.98 -0.34
CA LEU A 144 -13.01 20.93 1.09
C LEU A 144 -12.48 19.53 1.44
N GLY A 145 -11.19 19.39 1.71
CA GLY A 145 -10.56 18.13 2.10
C GLY A 145 -10.41 17.93 3.62
N THR A 146 -10.25 19.02 4.39
CA THR A 146 -9.90 18.98 5.81
C THR A 146 -10.65 20.03 6.64
N GLY A 147 -10.77 19.78 7.94
CA GLY A 147 -11.45 20.67 8.90
C GLY A 147 -12.97 20.52 8.94
N VAL A 148 -13.65 21.54 9.47
CA VAL A 148 -15.09 21.53 9.74
C VAL A 148 -15.90 21.90 8.49
N LEU A 149 -16.93 21.11 8.19
CA LEU A 149 -17.87 21.32 7.09
C LEU A 149 -18.90 22.42 7.44
N PRO A 150 -18.94 23.57 6.73
CA PRO A 150 -19.83 24.67 7.07
C PRO A 150 -21.26 24.49 6.51
N ALA A 151 -22.23 25.20 7.10
CA ALA A 151 -23.56 25.33 6.51
C ALA A 151 -23.48 26.10 5.17
N GLY A 152 -24.33 25.72 4.20
CA GLY A 152 -24.29 26.25 2.84
C GLY A 152 -23.21 25.63 1.93
N ALA A 153 -22.36 24.75 2.46
CA ALA A 153 -21.54 23.85 1.64
C ALA A 153 -22.41 22.82 0.89
N TYR A 154 -21.79 22.09 -0.04
CA TYR A 154 -22.40 20.93 -0.70
C TYR A 154 -21.60 19.68 -0.43
N PHE A 155 -22.29 18.62 0.00
CA PHE A 155 -21.73 17.28 0.17
C PHE A 155 -22.13 16.42 -1.02
N VAL A 156 -21.18 15.68 -1.59
CA VAL A 156 -21.40 14.84 -2.78
C VAL A 156 -21.01 13.39 -2.54
N ILE A 157 -21.87 12.48 -2.97
CA ILE A 157 -21.63 11.03 -2.94
C ILE A 157 -21.92 10.43 -4.32
N PRO A 158 -21.18 9.39 -4.74
CA PRO A 158 -21.62 8.52 -5.80
C PRO A 158 -22.80 7.66 -5.33
N ILE A 159 -23.70 7.30 -6.25
CA ILE A 159 -24.84 6.43 -5.98
C ILE A 159 -24.90 5.27 -6.98
N GLU A 160 -25.43 4.14 -6.51
CA GLU A 160 -25.74 2.97 -7.33
C GLU A 160 -27.15 2.44 -7.02
N CYS A 161 -28.01 2.33 -8.04
CA CYS A 161 -29.41 1.92 -7.88
C CYS A 161 -29.94 1.35 -9.21
N ARG A 162 -30.47 0.12 -9.19
CA ARG A 162 -30.92 -0.56 -10.41
C ARG A 162 -32.19 0.07 -10.99
N ALA A 163 -32.42 -0.16 -12.27
CA ALA A 163 -33.63 0.26 -12.98
C ALA A 163 -34.91 -0.10 -12.19
N GLY A 164 -35.77 0.88 -11.94
CA GLY A 164 -37.01 0.72 -11.18
C GLY A 164 -36.88 0.25 -9.72
N SER A 165 -35.67 0.23 -9.14
CA SER A 165 -35.43 -0.22 -7.76
C SER A 165 -35.23 0.94 -6.78
N MET A 166 -35.05 0.60 -5.50
CA MET A 166 -34.49 1.50 -4.50
C MET A 166 -33.16 0.96 -3.96
N THR A 167 -32.39 1.83 -3.31
CA THR A 167 -31.16 1.52 -2.57
C THR A 167 -31.14 2.32 -1.25
N ARG A 168 -30.39 1.85 -0.26
CA ARG A 168 -30.14 2.60 0.98
C ARG A 168 -28.64 2.75 1.23
N LEU A 169 -28.25 3.97 1.58
CA LEU A 169 -26.91 4.37 1.96
C LEU A 169 -26.95 4.95 3.39
N PHE A 170 -25.80 5.02 4.06
CA PHE A 170 -25.66 5.62 5.38
C PHE A 170 -24.48 6.58 5.41
N VAL A 171 -24.72 7.81 5.89
CA VAL A 171 -23.65 8.76 6.25
C VAL A 171 -23.36 8.61 7.74
N TYR A 172 -22.17 8.12 8.08
CA TYR A 172 -21.71 7.87 9.44
C TYR A 172 -20.89 9.06 9.97
N LEU A 173 -21.16 9.43 11.23
CA LEU A 173 -20.62 10.58 11.95
C LEU A 173 -20.30 10.20 13.41
N ASP A 174 -19.68 11.10 14.16
CA ASP A 174 -19.46 10.99 15.61
C ASP A 174 -18.45 9.90 16.02
N ASN A 175 -17.28 9.94 15.37
CA ASN A 175 -16.06 9.22 15.77
C ASN A 175 -14.88 10.22 15.94
N PRO A 176 -14.56 10.66 17.17
CA PRO A 176 -13.49 11.62 17.43
C PRO A 176 -12.07 11.06 17.22
N LYS A 177 -11.86 9.73 17.26
CA LYS A 177 -10.55 9.11 16.94
C LYS A 177 -10.29 8.98 15.43
N ALA A 178 -11.32 9.05 14.58
CA ALA A 178 -11.17 8.88 13.13
C ALA A 178 -10.19 9.90 12.50
N THR A 179 -9.32 9.43 11.59
CA THR A 179 -8.47 10.29 10.77
C THR A 179 -9.11 10.60 9.43
N ALA A 180 -8.55 11.59 8.72
CA ALA A 180 -8.87 11.84 7.33
C ALA A 180 -8.70 10.58 6.48
N VAL A 181 -9.50 10.50 5.43
CA VAL A 181 -9.33 9.54 4.33
C VAL A 181 -8.59 10.25 3.20
N PRO A 182 -7.65 9.59 2.49
CA PRO A 182 -6.92 10.26 1.41
C PRO A 182 -7.77 10.41 0.13
N ASP A 183 -8.61 9.42 -0.18
CA ASP A 183 -9.43 9.42 -1.40
C ASP A 183 -10.80 10.10 -1.20
N HIS A 184 -11.10 11.07 -2.07
CA HIS A 184 -12.36 11.79 -2.13
C HIS A 184 -13.04 11.68 -3.50
N TRP A 185 -14.35 11.87 -3.54
CA TRP A 185 -15.11 11.96 -4.79
C TRP A 185 -14.95 13.36 -5.40
N THR A 186 -14.30 13.44 -6.57
CA THR A 186 -13.84 14.71 -7.14
C THR A 186 -14.85 15.43 -8.04
N LYS A 187 -15.99 14.81 -8.35
CA LYS A 187 -17.03 15.40 -9.21
C LYS A 187 -17.83 16.47 -8.45
N ARG A 188 -17.90 17.68 -9.00
CA ARG A 188 -18.59 18.83 -8.39
C ARG A 188 -20.01 18.98 -8.93
N PRO A 189 -21.01 19.37 -8.12
CA PRO A 189 -22.42 19.30 -8.53
C PRO A 189 -22.89 20.49 -9.38
N PHE A 190 -22.05 21.50 -9.56
CA PHE A 190 -22.29 22.69 -10.38
C PHE A 190 -20.95 23.21 -10.94
N LEU A 191 -21.04 24.19 -11.83
CA LEU A 191 -19.89 24.91 -12.37
C LEU A 191 -19.31 25.87 -11.33
N THR A 192 -18.02 25.69 -11.01
CA THR A 192 -17.25 26.55 -10.09
C THR A 192 -16.92 27.89 -10.77
N ASN A 193 -17.00 29.02 -10.03
CA ASN A 193 -16.45 30.33 -10.43
C ASN A 193 -16.86 30.79 -11.85
N GLY A 194 -18.16 30.98 -12.08
CA GLY A 194 -18.72 31.30 -13.41
C GLY A 194 -18.40 32.70 -13.96
N GLY A 195 -18.44 33.72 -13.10
CA GLY A 195 -18.03 35.09 -13.43
C GLY A 195 -16.54 35.37 -13.19
N MET A 196 -15.69 34.33 -13.26
CA MET A 196 -14.21 34.41 -13.33
C MET A 196 -13.43 35.19 -12.23
N GLU A 197 -14.07 35.83 -11.24
CA GLU A 197 -13.42 36.69 -10.24
C GLU A 197 -12.44 35.98 -9.30
N LEU A 198 -12.62 34.69 -9.02
CA LEU A 198 -11.79 33.96 -8.05
C LEU A 198 -10.61 33.29 -8.76
N GLY A 199 -9.43 33.24 -8.13
CA GLY A 199 -8.26 32.54 -8.66
C GLY A 199 -6.95 32.97 -8.01
N SER A 200 -5.86 32.30 -8.39
CA SER A 200 -4.48 32.68 -8.07
C SER A 200 -3.55 32.15 -9.17
N GLY A 201 -2.50 32.90 -9.49
CA GLY A 201 -1.69 32.62 -10.69
C GLY A 201 -2.37 33.09 -11.97
N GLU A 202 -2.22 32.32 -13.05
CA GLU A 202 -2.55 32.77 -14.41
C GLU A 202 -3.98 32.45 -14.90
N ALA A 203 -4.73 31.62 -14.16
CA ALA A 203 -6.05 31.11 -14.56
C ALA A 203 -7.09 31.29 -13.42
N PRO A 204 -8.40 31.39 -13.75
CA PRO A 204 -9.44 31.45 -12.73
C PRO A 204 -9.57 30.13 -11.96
N LEU A 205 -9.98 30.21 -10.70
CA LEU A 205 -10.26 29.08 -9.82
C LEU A 205 -11.20 28.06 -10.49
N GLY A 206 -10.75 26.80 -10.60
CA GLY A 206 -11.54 25.71 -11.20
C GLY A 206 -11.47 25.65 -12.74
N TRP A 207 -10.74 26.55 -13.39
CA TRP A 207 -10.55 26.61 -14.83
C TRP A 207 -9.09 26.34 -15.21
N ALA A 208 -8.89 25.67 -16.35
CA ALA A 208 -7.58 25.43 -16.93
C ALA A 208 -7.53 25.96 -18.37
N HIS A 209 -6.46 26.68 -18.70
CA HIS A 209 -6.12 26.99 -20.09
C HIS A 209 -5.54 25.74 -20.77
N ASP A 210 -5.78 25.57 -22.06
CA ASP A 210 -4.96 24.67 -22.88
C ASP A 210 -3.50 25.18 -22.97
N PRO A 211 -2.53 24.30 -23.28
CA PRO A 211 -1.12 24.70 -23.44
C PRO A 211 -0.96 25.82 -24.48
N ARG A 212 -0.29 26.91 -24.10
CA ARG A 212 0.03 28.02 -25.00
C ARG A 212 1.15 27.63 -25.97
N ASP A 213 1.09 28.13 -27.19
CA ASP A 213 2.18 28.05 -28.16
C ASP A 213 2.52 29.43 -28.76
N ALA A 214 3.24 29.46 -29.89
CA ALA A 214 3.64 30.70 -30.56
C ALA A 214 2.48 31.45 -31.23
N ASP A 215 1.38 30.75 -31.55
CA ASP A 215 0.22 31.22 -32.32
C ASP A 215 -1.08 31.24 -31.50
N HIS A 216 -1.22 30.39 -30.47
CA HIS A 216 -2.42 30.22 -29.64
C HIS A 216 -2.13 30.53 -28.17
N GLN A 217 -2.85 31.48 -27.58
CA GLN A 217 -2.59 31.98 -26.22
C GLN A 217 -3.89 32.22 -25.46
N ALA A 218 -3.91 31.93 -24.15
CA ALA A 218 -5.06 32.17 -23.27
C ALA A 218 -4.64 32.73 -21.90
N TYR A 219 -5.44 33.65 -21.37
CA TYR A 219 -5.10 34.46 -20.19
C TYR A 219 -6.31 34.79 -19.31
N TRP A 220 -6.10 34.89 -18.01
CA TRP A 220 -7.02 35.52 -17.06
C TRP A 220 -6.70 37.02 -16.92
N THR A 221 -7.60 37.89 -17.39
CA THR A 221 -7.32 39.31 -17.67
C THR A 221 -8.31 40.27 -17.00
N ASN A 222 -7.91 41.53 -16.84
CA ASN A 222 -8.74 42.66 -16.39
C ASN A 222 -9.23 43.53 -17.57
N ASP A 223 -8.97 43.09 -18.81
CA ASP A 223 -9.36 43.76 -20.05
C ASP A 223 -10.89 43.69 -20.25
N HIS A 224 -11.55 44.82 -19.94
CA HIS A 224 -12.97 45.10 -20.14
C HIS A 224 -13.88 43.86 -19.95
N PRO A 225 -13.92 43.27 -18.73
CA PRO A 225 -14.79 42.14 -18.40
C PRO A 225 -16.27 42.53 -18.51
N HIS A 226 -17.16 41.54 -18.56
CA HIS A 226 -18.60 41.76 -18.63
C HIS A 226 -19.16 42.17 -17.26
N SER A 227 -18.70 41.53 -16.19
CA SER A 227 -18.96 41.96 -14.82
C SER A 227 -17.68 41.91 -13.96
N GLY A 228 -17.80 42.26 -12.67
CA GLY A 228 -16.68 42.18 -11.73
C GLY A 228 -15.44 42.99 -12.13
N SER A 229 -14.30 42.31 -12.21
CA SER A 229 -12.96 42.85 -12.47
C SER A 229 -12.09 41.93 -13.35
N LYS A 230 -12.55 40.72 -13.66
CA LYS A 230 -11.81 39.66 -14.35
C LYS A 230 -12.66 38.94 -15.40
N CYS A 231 -12.08 38.71 -16.58
CA CYS A 231 -12.61 37.76 -17.55
C CYS A 231 -11.48 36.85 -18.09
N VAL A 232 -11.83 35.90 -18.95
CA VAL A 232 -10.84 35.07 -19.67
C VAL A 232 -10.74 35.53 -21.12
N THR A 233 -9.53 35.63 -21.67
CA THR A 233 -9.33 35.91 -23.11
C THR A 233 -8.56 34.79 -23.80
N THR A 234 -8.79 34.64 -25.10
CA THR A 234 -8.05 33.73 -25.98
C THR A 234 -7.68 34.49 -27.26
N VAL A 235 -6.41 34.40 -27.63
CA VAL A 235 -5.80 35.09 -28.78
C VAL A 235 -5.23 34.03 -29.71
N VAL A 236 -5.54 34.12 -31.01
CA VAL A 236 -4.97 33.26 -32.05
C VAL A 236 -4.45 34.10 -33.21
N ARG A 237 -3.17 33.93 -33.56
CA ARG A 237 -2.46 34.75 -34.57
C ARG A 237 -3.17 34.68 -35.94
N PRO A 238 -3.35 35.82 -36.64
CA PRO A 238 -3.80 35.83 -38.03
C PRO A 238 -2.90 34.95 -38.93
N GLY A 239 -3.52 34.00 -39.65
CA GLY A 239 -2.81 33.03 -40.49
C GLY A 239 -2.42 31.72 -39.79
N ALA A 240 -2.67 31.56 -38.49
CA ALA A 240 -2.54 30.27 -37.82
C ALA A 240 -3.51 29.22 -38.42
N ALA A 241 -3.13 27.94 -38.37
CA ALA A 241 -4.00 26.85 -38.78
C ALA A 241 -5.15 26.69 -37.75
N PRO A 242 -6.42 26.53 -38.18
CA PRO A 242 -7.54 26.37 -37.26
C PRO A 242 -7.33 25.20 -36.29
N SER A 243 -7.31 25.51 -34.99
CA SER A 243 -7.12 24.57 -33.90
C SER A 243 -8.16 24.79 -32.80
N TRP A 244 -8.18 23.91 -31.79
CA TRP A 244 -9.09 24.02 -30.65
C TRP A 244 -8.35 24.46 -29.39
N ILE A 245 -8.19 25.77 -29.22
CA ILE A 245 -7.78 26.37 -27.95
C ILE A 245 -9.01 26.81 -27.15
N ALA A 246 -9.01 26.44 -25.87
CA ALA A 246 -10.06 26.73 -24.91
C ALA A 246 -9.48 27.07 -23.53
N THR A 247 -10.31 27.73 -22.71
CA THR A 247 -10.22 27.66 -21.26
C THR A 247 -11.41 26.86 -20.76
N ARG A 248 -11.16 25.82 -19.97
CA ARG A 248 -12.12 24.74 -19.72
C ARG A 248 -12.17 24.33 -18.25
N GLN A 249 -13.35 23.88 -17.83
CA GLN A 249 -13.62 23.29 -16.53
C GLN A 249 -14.16 21.86 -16.72
N ILE A 250 -13.53 20.91 -16.04
CA ILE A 250 -13.87 19.47 -16.09
C ILE A 250 -14.36 18.95 -14.73
N GLY A 251 -14.96 17.77 -14.74
CA GLY A 251 -15.42 17.08 -13.52
C GLY A 251 -16.65 17.70 -12.88
N ILE A 252 -17.49 18.37 -13.67
CA ILE A 252 -18.85 18.76 -13.23
C ILE A 252 -19.72 17.49 -13.34
N ALA A 253 -20.64 17.28 -12.40
CA ALA A 253 -21.54 16.12 -12.43
C ALA A 253 -22.64 16.30 -13.51
N ALA A 254 -22.91 15.22 -14.26
CA ALA A 254 -24.13 15.13 -15.04
C ALA A 254 -25.24 14.49 -14.19
N ILE A 255 -26.47 14.97 -14.34
CA ILE A 255 -27.69 14.27 -13.93
C ILE A 255 -28.26 13.61 -15.19
N PRO A 256 -28.29 12.27 -15.28
CA PRO A 256 -28.87 11.51 -16.39
C PRO A 256 -30.25 12.02 -16.85
N GLY A 257 -30.41 12.22 -18.15
CA GLY A 257 -31.69 12.63 -18.75
C GLY A 257 -32.13 14.07 -18.44
N ALA A 258 -31.50 14.75 -17.47
CA ALA A 258 -31.89 16.10 -17.08
C ALA A 258 -31.64 17.10 -18.20
N ARG A 259 -32.54 18.08 -18.30
CA ARG A 259 -32.41 19.24 -19.18
C ARG A 259 -31.61 20.32 -18.44
N TYR A 260 -30.65 20.90 -19.14
CA TYR A 260 -29.76 21.95 -18.68
C TYR A 260 -29.96 23.22 -19.49
N ARG A 261 -29.71 24.38 -18.87
CA ARG A 261 -29.57 25.68 -19.52
C ARG A 261 -28.17 26.21 -19.29
N LEU A 262 -27.48 26.58 -20.37
CA LEU A 262 -26.28 27.40 -20.34
C LEU A 262 -26.68 28.87 -20.58
N ARG A 263 -26.15 29.79 -19.79
CA ARG A 263 -25.98 31.20 -20.15
C ARG A 263 -24.50 31.52 -20.06
N ALA A 264 -23.94 32.24 -21.02
CA ALA A 264 -22.54 32.67 -20.98
C ALA A 264 -22.31 33.88 -21.89
N TRP A 265 -21.30 34.70 -21.61
CA TRP A 265 -21.02 35.91 -22.38
C TRP A 265 -19.76 35.78 -23.24
N VAL A 266 -19.78 36.42 -24.42
CA VAL A 266 -18.66 36.47 -25.37
C VAL A 266 -18.52 37.85 -25.99
N ARG A 267 -17.30 38.40 -25.97
CA ARG A 267 -16.84 39.59 -26.72
C ARG A 267 -15.77 39.13 -27.73
N ALA A 268 -15.65 39.81 -28.87
CA ALA A 268 -14.70 39.40 -29.92
C ALA A 268 -14.12 40.59 -30.69
N GLU A 269 -12.88 40.43 -31.15
CA GLU A 269 -12.19 41.38 -32.03
C GLU A 269 -11.48 40.63 -33.17
N ASN A 270 -11.75 41.06 -34.40
CA ASN A 270 -11.15 40.57 -35.64
C ASN A 270 -11.25 39.04 -35.83
N VAL A 271 -12.26 38.38 -35.25
CA VAL A 271 -12.39 36.92 -35.28
C VAL A 271 -12.73 36.41 -36.69
N GLN A 272 -11.78 35.76 -37.33
CA GLN A 272 -11.98 35.05 -38.60
C GLN A 272 -12.18 33.56 -38.30
N GLY A 273 -13.44 33.13 -38.28
CA GLY A 273 -13.85 31.83 -37.76
C GLY A 273 -15.05 31.99 -36.84
N ASN A 274 -15.02 31.37 -35.67
CA ASN A 274 -16.11 31.43 -34.71
C ASN A 274 -15.63 31.51 -33.25
N ALA A 275 -16.26 32.39 -32.45
CA ALA A 275 -16.08 32.44 -31.00
C ALA A 275 -17.37 32.02 -30.27
N GLY A 276 -17.23 31.36 -29.13
CA GLY A 276 -18.36 30.78 -28.42
C GLY A 276 -18.00 30.00 -27.16
N TRP A 277 -18.92 29.15 -26.72
CA TRP A 277 -18.76 28.23 -25.60
C TRP A 277 -19.13 26.80 -26.03
N TYR A 278 -18.63 25.79 -25.34
CA TYR A 278 -19.04 24.40 -25.52
C TYR A 278 -19.45 23.76 -24.19
N VAL A 279 -20.28 22.74 -24.28
CA VAL A 279 -20.46 21.74 -23.22
C VAL A 279 -20.22 20.36 -23.83
N HIS A 280 -19.41 19.53 -23.18
CA HIS A 280 -19.36 18.09 -23.48
C HIS A 280 -20.05 17.34 -22.35
N ALA A 281 -20.94 16.40 -22.70
CA ALA A 281 -21.60 15.52 -21.74
C ALA A 281 -21.32 14.06 -22.09
N GLY A 282 -20.94 13.28 -21.09
CA GLY A 282 -20.56 11.88 -21.29
C GLY A 282 -20.12 11.19 -20.01
N ASN A 283 -19.33 10.14 -20.16
CA ASN A 283 -18.76 9.34 -19.07
C ASN A 283 -17.28 9.06 -19.34
N GLU A 284 -16.65 8.22 -18.51
CA GLU A 284 -15.22 7.93 -18.59
C GLU A 284 -14.81 7.18 -19.88
N ALA A 285 -15.66 6.29 -20.38
CA ALA A 285 -15.43 5.54 -21.62
C ALA A 285 -15.76 6.36 -22.89
N ASN A 286 -16.69 7.29 -22.81
CA ASN A 286 -17.00 8.26 -23.86
C ASN A 286 -17.31 9.64 -23.25
N PRO A 287 -16.33 10.55 -23.15
CA PRO A 287 -16.51 11.86 -22.52
C PRO A 287 -17.30 12.86 -23.38
N MET A 288 -17.60 12.52 -24.63
CA MET A 288 -18.25 13.40 -25.62
C MET A 288 -19.42 12.68 -26.30
N MET A 289 -20.30 12.05 -25.51
CA MET A 289 -21.53 11.40 -26.02
C MET A 289 -22.43 12.41 -26.72
N ILE A 290 -22.46 13.65 -26.22
CA ILE A 290 -22.83 14.84 -26.97
C ILE A 290 -21.79 15.94 -26.71
N ALA A 291 -21.58 16.78 -27.73
CA ALA A 291 -20.67 17.93 -27.68
C ALA A 291 -21.32 19.19 -28.30
N PRO A 292 -22.42 19.72 -27.73
CA PRO A 292 -23.02 20.96 -28.21
C PRO A 292 -22.07 22.16 -28.07
N VAL A 293 -21.97 22.92 -29.17
CA VAL A 293 -21.19 24.16 -29.29
C VAL A 293 -22.15 25.31 -29.53
N PHE A 294 -21.99 26.39 -28.77
CA PHE A 294 -22.88 27.53 -28.72
C PHE A 294 -22.12 28.79 -29.20
N SER A 295 -22.62 29.41 -30.25
CA SER A 295 -21.84 30.28 -31.15
C SER A 295 -22.30 31.74 -31.08
N ALA A 296 -21.40 32.68 -30.78
CA ALA A 296 -21.65 34.12 -30.93
C ALA A 296 -21.27 34.66 -32.33
N GLY A 297 -20.61 33.84 -33.16
CA GLY A 297 -20.17 34.16 -34.52
C GLY A 297 -18.74 34.70 -34.58
N GLY A 298 -18.28 35.02 -35.79
CA GLY A 298 -17.04 35.76 -36.04
C GLY A 298 -17.24 37.28 -36.16
N GLY A 299 -16.16 37.99 -36.46
CA GLY A 299 -16.10 39.45 -36.60
C GLY A 299 -15.59 40.16 -35.34
N THR A 300 -15.91 41.45 -35.24
CA THR A 300 -15.68 42.29 -34.06
C THR A 300 -17.04 42.66 -33.46
N TYR A 301 -17.21 42.43 -32.16
CA TYR A 301 -18.43 42.76 -31.42
C TYR A 301 -18.17 42.85 -29.92
N ASP A 302 -18.87 43.78 -29.27
CA ASP A 302 -18.93 43.87 -27.81
C ASP A 302 -19.74 42.70 -27.20
N TRP A 303 -19.76 42.58 -25.88
CA TRP A 303 -20.36 41.47 -25.12
C TRP A 303 -21.77 41.07 -25.58
N LYS A 304 -21.91 39.79 -25.96
CA LYS A 304 -23.18 39.12 -26.29
C LYS A 304 -23.49 38.00 -25.31
N GLU A 305 -24.75 37.89 -24.86
CA GLU A 305 -25.23 36.69 -24.18
C GLU A 305 -25.44 35.55 -25.19
N ILE A 306 -24.95 34.36 -24.85
CA ILE A 306 -25.32 33.09 -25.46
C ILE A 306 -26.18 32.33 -24.44
N GLN A 307 -27.48 32.18 -24.72
CA GLN A 307 -28.35 31.28 -23.97
C GLN A 307 -28.69 30.04 -24.81
N ALA A 308 -28.51 28.86 -24.25
CA ALA A 308 -28.84 27.60 -24.93
C ALA A 308 -29.33 26.52 -23.93
N GLU A 309 -30.04 25.51 -24.43
CA GLU A 309 -30.53 24.40 -23.62
C GLU A 309 -30.22 23.06 -24.31
N PHE A 310 -29.89 22.05 -23.51
CA PHE A 310 -29.59 20.68 -23.96
C PHE A 310 -30.07 19.66 -22.91
N SER A 311 -30.13 18.38 -23.28
CA SER A 311 -30.39 17.29 -22.32
C SER A 311 -29.17 16.39 -22.19
N ALA A 312 -28.78 16.04 -20.97
CA ALA A 312 -27.71 15.08 -20.74
C ALA A 312 -28.18 13.64 -21.11
N PRO A 313 -27.38 12.84 -21.83
CA PRO A 313 -27.68 11.43 -22.06
C PRO A 313 -27.88 10.65 -20.75
N MET A 314 -28.72 9.62 -20.74
CA MET A 314 -28.94 8.77 -19.55
C MET A 314 -27.66 8.10 -19.02
N GLN A 315 -26.68 7.89 -19.91
CA GLN A 315 -25.39 7.26 -19.61
C GLN A 315 -24.28 8.28 -19.29
N ALA A 316 -24.58 9.59 -19.30
CA ALA A 316 -23.61 10.62 -18.93
C ALA A 316 -23.43 10.67 -17.40
N THR A 317 -22.19 10.65 -16.93
CA THR A 317 -21.82 10.76 -15.50
C THR A 317 -20.99 12.02 -15.21
N THR A 318 -20.65 12.81 -16.23
CA THR A 318 -19.86 14.03 -16.11
C THR A 318 -20.19 15.02 -17.24
N LEU A 319 -19.97 16.30 -16.95
CA LEU A 319 -20.01 17.44 -17.87
C LEU A 319 -18.63 18.13 -17.85
N SER A 320 -18.27 18.75 -18.98
CA SER A 320 -17.24 19.79 -19.02
C SER A 320 -17.75 20.99 -19.79
N VAL A 321 -17.31 22.18 -19.40
CA VAL A 321 -17.69 23.46 -20.01
C VAL A 321 -16.41 24.19 -20.41
N GLY A 322 -16.37 24.83 -21.57
CA GLY A 322 -15.20 25.59 -21.97
C GLY A 322 -15.47 26.62 -23.06
N THR A 323 -14.51 27.51 -23.26
CA THR A 323 -14.54 28.52 -24.31
C THR A 323 -14.20 27.91 -25.67
N VAL A 324 -14.57 28.58 -26.75
CA VAL A 324 -14.20 28.21 -28.13
C VAL A 324 -13.72 29.45 -28.87
N LEU A 325 -12.53 29.37 -29.46
CA LEU A 325 -12.11 30.23 -30.57
C LEU A 325 -11.57 29.34 -31.69
N TRP A 326 -12.45 28.94 -32.61
CA TRP A 326 -12.09 28.12 -33.78
C TRP A 326 -11.86 29.04 -34.97
N GLY A 327 -10.60 29.42 -35.20
CA GLY A 327 -10.21 30.40 -36.21
C GLY A 327 -9.01 31.24 -35.75
N THR A 328 -8.96 32.50 -36.16
CA THR A 328 -7.95 33.48 -35.73
C THR A 328 -8.62 34.76 -35.21
N GLY A 329 -7.90 35.61 -34.48
CA GLY A 329 -8.42 36.84 -33.85
C GLY A 329 -8.33 36.77 -32.32
N GLN A 330 -9.10 37.61 -31.62
CA GLN A 330 -9.18 37.60 -30.15
C GLN A 330 -10.63 37.50 -29.67
N ALA A 331 -10.86 36.73 -28.62
CA ALA A 331 -12.15 36.63 -27.95
C ALA A 331 -11.99 36.74 -26.43
N TRP A 332 -13.03 37.20 -25.76
CA TRP A 332 -13.13 37.28 -24.30
C TRP A 332 -14.42 36.58 -23.86
N PHE A 333 -14.37 35.97 -22.68
CA PHE A 333 -15.33 34.99 -22.18
C PHE A 333 -15.58 35.24 -20.70
N ASP A 334 -16.85 35.33 -20.31
CA ASP A 334 -17.25 35.74 -18.97
C ASP A 334 -18.65 35.23 -18.58
N ASP A 335 -19.02 35.40 -17.30
CA ASP A 335 -20.35 35.17 -16.72
C ASP A 335 -21.07 33.90 -17.21
N VAL A 336 -20.39 32.76 -17.13
CA VAL A 336 -20.95 31.45 -17.48
C VAL A 336 -21.71 30.82 -16.31
N SER A 337 -22.93 30.37 -16.56
CA SER A 337 -23.76 29.62 -15.60
C SER A 337 -24.42 28.42 -16.26
N LEU A 338 -24.57 27.34 -15.49
CA LEU A 338 -25.12 26.07 -15.94
C LEU A 338 -26.21 25.61 -14.96
N GLU A 339 -27.46 25.81 -15.35
CA GLU A 339 -28.66 25.59 -14.54
C GLU A 339 -29.31 24.24 -14.87
N VAL A 340 -29.74 23.49 -13.86
CA VAL A 340 -30.57 22.28 -14.03
C VAL A 340 -32.04 22.71 -14.11
N ILE A 341 -32.70 22.44 -15.23
CA ILE A 341 -34.08 22.87 -15.54
C ILE A 341 -35.04 21.70 -15.81
N GLY A 342 -34.64 20.48 -15.46
CA GLY A 342 -35.44 19.27 -15.53
C GLY A 342 -35.31 18.42 -14.27
N GLN A 343 -36.21 17.45 -14.09
CA GLN A 343 -36.19 16.55 -12.92
C GLN A 343 -35.11 15.46 -13.07
N SER A 344 -34.60 14.97 -11.94
CA SER A 344 -33.75 13.79 -11.88
C SER A 344 -34.54 12.48 -12.11
N PRO A 345 -33.93 11.44 -12.70
CA PRO A 345 -34.52 10.10 -12.84
C PRO A 345 -34.48 9.29 -11.52
N TRP A 346 -34.33 9.98 -10.40
CA TRP A 346 -34.30 9.40 -9.07
C TRP A 346 -34.96 10.32 -8.06
N ILE A 347 -35.55 9.73 -7.03
CA ILE A 347 -36.15 10.40 -5.87
C ILE A 347 -35.28 10.11 -4.66
N VAL A 348 -34.98 11.11 -3.84
CA VAL A 348 -34.12 10.99 -2.65
C VAL A 348 -34.92 11.30 -1.39
N LYS A 349 -34.76 10.47 -0.36
CA LYS A 349 -35.30 10.69 0.98
C LYS A 349 -34.17 10.58 2.00
N VAL A 350 -33.81 11.70 2.60
CA VAL A 350 -32.96 11.75 3.80
C VAL A 350 -33.83 11.38 5.00
N GLY A 351 -33.40 10.40 5.80
CA GLY A 351 -34.06 10.00 7.03
C GLY A 351 -33.59 10.79 8.25
N ARG A 352 -34.18 10.50 9.41
CA ARG A 352 -33.74 11.09 10.69
C ARG A 352 -32.39 10.48 11.10
N PRO A 353 -31.49 11.26 11.73
CA PRO A 353 -30.28 10.70 12.33
C PRO A 353 -30.60 9.62 13.37
N GLU A 354 -29.99 8.45 13.20
CA GLU A 354 -30.00 7.34 14.15
C GLU A 354 -28.76 7.44 15.06
N GLN A 355 -28.90 7.00 16.31
CA GLN A 355 -27.81 7.01 17.30
C GLN A 355 -27.58 5.62 17.88
N ARG A 356 -26.32 5.27 18.14
CA ARG A 356 -25.91 4.06 18.85
C ARG A 356 -24.82 4.42 19.85
N PHE A 357 -25.11 4.24 21.12
CA PHE A 357 -24.13 4.32 22.20
C PHE A 357 -23.93 2.93 22.79
N LEU A 358 -22.67 2.51 22.89
CA LEU A 358 -22.27 1.29 23.55
C LEU A 358 -21.87 1.59 25.01
N LYS A 359 -22.22 0.68 25.91
CA LYS A 359 -21.82 0.72 27.32
C LYS A 359 -20.39 0.21 27.48
N GLU A 360 -19.52 0.99 28.10
CA GLU A 360 -18.18 0.54 28.49
C GLU A 360 -18.27 -0.50 29.62
N VAL A 361 -17.59 -1.65 29.48
CA VAL A 361 -17.62 -2.76 30.45
C VAL A 361 -16.21 -3.22 30.79
N ALA A 362 -15.88 -3.23 32.10
CA ALA A 362 -14.56 -3.52 32.65
C ALA A 362 -13.43 -2.56 32.16
N ALA A 363 -13.80 -1.32 31.83
CA ALA A 363 -12.97 -0.30 31.19
C ALA A 363 -11.75 0.20 31.98
N GLU A 364 -11.60 -0.22 33.23
CA GLU A 364 -10.45 0.12 34.07
C GLU A 364 -9.87 -1.14 34.72
N GLU A 365 -8.56 -1.33 34.57
CA GLU A 365 -7.76 -2.13 35.50
C GLU A 365 -6.65 -1.23 36.09
N PRO A 366 -6.52 -1.10 37.42
CA PRO A 366 -5.44 -0.34 38.03
C PRO A 366 -4.09 -1.05 37.89
N TRP A 367 -3.02 -0.29 37.66
CA TRP A 367 -1.64 -0.80 37.68
C TRP A 367 -1.25 -1.25 39.09
N ARG A 368 -1.46 -2.53 39.40
CA ARG A 368 -1.23 -3.08 40.75
C ARG A 368 0.23 -2.95 41.20
N ALA A 369 0.41 -2.58 42.47
CA ALA A 369 1.70 -2.59 43.16
C ALA A 369 1.98 -3.98 43.77
N GLU A 370 2.10 -5.01 42.93
CA GLU A 370 2.31 -6.40 43.36
C GLU A 370 3.78 -6.82 43.28
N ALA A 371 4.28 -7.45 44.36
CA ALA A 371 5.62 -8.01 44.45
C ALA A 371 5.56 -9.55 44.34
N ALA A 372 6.04 -10.10 43.22
CA ALA A 372 6.14 -11.55 43.00
C ALA A 372 7.17 -11.96 41.91
N ILE A 373 7.49 -11.07 40.96
CA ILE A 373 8.43 -11.34 39.86
C ILE A 373 9.48 -10.21 39.83
N ASN A 374 10.75 -10.55 39.58
CA ASN A 374 11.86 -9.60 39.54
C ASN A 374 11.69 -8.56 38.42
N GLY A 375 11.17 -7.37 38.76
CA GLY A 375 10.95 -6.23 37.86
C GLY A 375 9.47 -5.83 37.69
N GLY A 376 8.54 -6.76 37.93
CA GLY A 376 7.10 -6.55 37.67
C GLY A 376 6.77 -6.44 36.17
N TRP A 377 5.54 -6.02 35.88
CA TRP A 377 5.01 -5.93 34.50
C TRP A 377 5.07 -4.47 34.01
N PRO A 378 5.95 -4.11 33.06
CA PRO A 378 6.11 -2.72 32.59
C PRO A 378 5.03 -2.31 31.58
N SER A 379 4.26 -3.25 31.04
CA SER A 379 3.30 -3.03 29.95
C SER A 379 2.12 -4.02 29.99
N ARG A 380 1.10 -3.74 29.18
CA ARG A 380 -0.05 -4.61 28.89
C ARG A 380 -0.66 -4.28 27.53
N ILE A 381 -1.40 -5.23 26.97
CA ILE A 381 -2.30 -5.02 25.83
C ILE A 381 -3.70 -4.70 26.38
N HIS A 382 -4.27 -3.58 25.96
CA HIS A 382 -5.65 -3.18 26.20
C HIS A 382 -6.49 -3.56 24.96
N ALA A 383 -7.17 -4.69 25.03
CA ALA A 383 -8.08 -5.19 24.01
C ALA A 383 -9.51 -4.70 24.25
N LYS A 384 -10.23 -4.37 23.17
CA LYS A 384 -11.63 -3.92 23.17
C LYS A 384 -12.43 -4.73 22.15
N VAL A 385 -13.57 -5.27 22.57
CA VAL A 385 -14.48 -6.07 21.73
C VAL A 385 -15.84 -5.37 21.68
N PHE A 386 -16.33 -5.06 20.48
CA PHE A 386 -17.49 -4.20 20.28
C PHE A 386 -18.74 -5.02 19.94
N ARG A 387 -19.72 -5.04 20.85
CA ARG A 387 -20.99 -5.76 20.68
C ARG A 387 -22.12 -4.82 20.30
N PHE A 388 -22.31 -4.64 19.00
CA PHE A 388 -23.39 -3.79 18.45
C PHE A 388 -24.80 -4.38 18.55
N ALA A 389 -24.98 -5.68 18.76
CA ALA A 389 -26.31 -6.28 18.89
C ALA A 389 -26.95 -6.03 20.27
N ASP A 390 -28.28 -6.02 20.33
CA ASP A 390 -29.08 -5.84 21.56
C ASP A 390 -29.23 -7.11 22.40
N GLU A 391 -28.65 -8.23 21.96
CA GLU A 391 -28.58 -9.50 22.69
C GLU A 391 -27.20 -9.72 23.32
N GLU A 392 -27.15 -10.47 24.42
CA GLU A 392 -25.92 -11.02 24.99
C GLU A 392 -25.34 -12.12 24.07
N ALA A 393 -24.11 -12.58 24.30
CA ALA A 393 -23.64 -13.88 23.81
C ALA A 393 -22.66 -14.45 24.82
N ARG A 394 -22.82 -15.73 25.15
CA ARG A 394 -22.06 -16.40 26.19
C ARG A 394 -21.06 -17.38 25.61
N ASP A 395 -19.96 -17.55 26.33
CA ASP A 395 -18.86 -18.46 25.99
C ASP A 395 -18.27 -18.25 24.58
N VAL A 396 -18.29 -17.00 24.12
CA VAL A 396 -17.74 -16.61 22.81
C VAL A 396 -16.23 -16.75 22.86
N LEU A 397 -15.64 -17.40 21.85
CA LEU A 397 -14.20 -17.43 21.65
C LEU A 397 -13.78 -16.09 21.02
N VAL A 398 -13.01 -15.28 21.74
CA VAL A 398 -12.43 -14.02 21.27
C VAL A 398 -11.01 -14.27 20.76
N ALA A 399 -10.62 -13.63 19.66
CA ALA A 399 -9.32 -13.82 19.02
C ALA A 399 -8.53 -12.51 18.85
N LEU A 400 -7.26 -12.53 19.26
CA LEU A 400 -6.29 -11.44 19.15
C LEU A 400 -4.99 -11.93 18.47
N PRO A 401 -4.52 -11.30 17.37
CA PRO A 401 -3.22 -11.61 16.79
C PRO A 401 -2.09 -10.98 17.62
N LEU A 402 -1.13 -11.80 18.08
CA LEU A 402 0.05 -11.35 18.83
C LEU A 402 1.16 -10.73 17.97
N GLU A 403 1.13 -10.90 16.65
CA GLU A 403 2.28 -10.58 15.79
C GLU A 403 2.77 -9.14 15.94
N GLN A 404 1.84 -8.19 16.10
CA GLN A 404 2.12 -6.76 16.32
C GLN A 404 2.70 -6.41 17.70
N PHE A 405 2.65 -7.36 18.64
CA PHE A 405 3.19 -7.20 20.00
C PHE A 405 4.48 -7.99 20.21
N ARG A 406 4.85 -8.92 19.30
CA ARG A 406 6.06 -9.76 19.44
C ARG A 406 7.33 -8.93 19.70
N ARG A 407 7.60 -7.94 18.85
CA ARG A 407 8.76 -7.06 19.01
C ARG A 407 8.69 -6.15 20.24
N LYS A 408 7.51 -5.91 20.82
CA LYS A 408 7.38 -5.22 22.11
C LYS A 408 7.58 -6.14 23.33
N ASN A 409 7.99 -7.39 23.10
CA ASN A 409 8.31 -8.42 24.09
C ASN A 409 9.64 -9.13 23.72
N GLU A 410 10.69 -8.35 23.44
CA GLU A 410 12.05 -8.86 23.22
C GLU A 410 12.51 -9.75 24.41
N GLY A 411 13.10 -10.91 24.11
CA GLY A 411 13.54 -11.90 25.10
C GLY A 411 12.60 -13.09 25.34
N VAL A 412 11.42 -13.16 24.68
CA VAL A 412 10.50 -14.31 24.79
C VAL A 412 10.62 -15.27 23.60
N ASP A 413 11.43 -16.32 23.74
CA ASP A 413 11.54 -17.41 22.75
C ASP A 413 10.30 -18.33 22.75
N GLY A 414 9.20 -17.79 22.20
CA GLY A 414 7.97 -18.52 21.90
C GLY A 414 7.03 -18.80 23.07
N SER A 415 7.53 -18.99 24.30
CA SER A 415 6.75 -19.35 25.49
C SER A 415 6.23 -18.14 26.28
N PHE A 416 5.00 -17.71 25.97
CA PHE A 416 4.30 -16.66 26.73
C PHE A 416 3.39 -17.21 27.82
N ILE A 417 3.48 -16.69 29.05
CA ILE A 417 2.33 -16.70 29.99
C ILE A 417 1.48 -15.46 29.71
N VAL A 418 0.18 -15.66 29.49
CA VAL A 418 -0.81 -14.57 29.47
C VAL A 418 -1.42 -14.42 30.86
N GLN A 419 -1.14 -13.32 31.56
CA GLN A 419 -1.94 -12.90 32.71
C GLN A 419 -3.05 -11.95 32.27
N HIS A 420 -4.23 -12.04 32.89
CA HIS A 420 -5.40 -11.25 32.50
C HIS A 420 -6.24 -10.79 33.69
N ASN A 421 -7.12 -9.81 33.46
CA ASN A 421 -8.11 -9.37 34.45
C ASN A 421 -9.26 -10.39 34.63
N SER A 422 -10.07 -10.19 35.67
CA SER A 422 -11.22 -11.04 35.98
C SER A 422 -12.33 -10.92 34.94
N GLY A 423 -12.73 -12.04 34.33
CA GLY A 423 -13.81 -12.11 33.35
C GLY A 423 -13.56 -13.19 32.30
N ILE A 424 -12.30 -13.30 31.84
CA ILE A 424 -11.85 -14.40 30.97
C ILE A 424 -11.95 -15.73 31.73
N LYS A 425 -12.64 -16.70 31.13
CA LYS A 425 -12.88 -18.04 31.71
C LYS A 425 -11.76 -19.02 31.43
N GLU A 426 -11.19 -18.90 30.24
CA GLU A 426 -10.14 -19.74 29.68
C GLU A 426 -9.36 -18.90 28.67
N CYS A 427 -8.03 -18.96 28.71
CA CYS A 427 -7.13 -18.34 27.75
C CYS A 427 -6.20 -19.42 27.17
N LEU A 428 -5.93 -19.32 25.86
CA LEU A 428 -5.22 -20.31 25.05
C LEU A 428 -4.24 -19.57 24.11
N VAL A 429 -2.99 -20.00 24.00
CA VAL A 429 -2.02 -19.40 23.06
C VAL A 429 -1.71 -20.35 21.90
N VAL A 430 -2.34 -20.09 20.74
CA VAL A 430 -2.23 -20.91 19.52
C VAL A 430 -1.41 -20.19 18.45
N GLY A 431 -0.15 -20.60 18.31
CA GLY A 431 0.76 -20.06 17.30
C GLY A 431 1.01 -18.57 17.47
N THR A 432 0.43 -17.74 16.59
CA THR A 432 0.53 -16.28 16.62
C THR A 432 -0.70 -15.59 17.23
N TRP A 433 -1.58 -16.34 17.91
CA TRP A 433 -2.87 -15.85 18.41
C TRP A 433 -3.06 -16.15 19.90
N VAL A 434 -3.64 -15.17 20.62
CA VAL A 434 -4.34 -15.44 21.89
C VAL A 434 -5.81 -15.62 21.59
N LEU A 435 -6.36 -16.74 22.06
CA LEU A 435 -7.78 -17.07 21.99
C LEU A 435 -8.31 -17.18 23.42
N TRP A 436 -9.51 -16.67 23.71
CA TRP A 436 -10.08 -16.79 25.04
C TRP A 436 -11.60 -16.86 25.09
N SER A 437 -12.15 -17.53 26.09
CA SER A 437 -13.58 -17.72 26.28
C SER A 437 -14.15 -16.63 27.20
N ASP A 438 -15.14 -15.88 26.71
CA ASP A 438 -15.71 -14.69 27.38
C ASP A 438 -17.23 -14.56 27.17
N ASP A 439 -17.88 -13.71 27.95
CA ASP A 439 -19.29 -13.34 27.75
C ASP A 439 -19.37 -11.89 27.24
N LEU A 440 -20.01 -11.67 26.09
CA LEU A 440 -20.09 -10.38 25.40
C LEU A 440 -21.47 -9.72 25.67
N PRO A 441 -21.57 -8.68 26.51
CA PRO A 441 -22.84 -8.06 26.85
C PRO A 441 -23.50 -7.33 25.67
N ALA A 442 -24.83 -7.29 25.64
CA ALA A 442 -25.60 -6.49 24.68
C ALA A 442 -25.16 -5.01 24.67
N GLY A 443 -25.08 -4.41 23.49
CA GLY A 443 -24.84 -2.97 23.31
C GLY A 443 -23.63 -2.44 24.08
N SER A 444 -22.47 -3.11 24.02
CA SER A 444 -21.32 -2.80 24.87
C SER A 444 -19.97 -2.77 24.14
N VAL A 445 -18.99 -2.11 24.75
CA VAL A 445 -17.56 -2.36 24.49
C VAL A 445 -17.02 -3.11 25.69
N LEU A 446 -16.48 -4.30 25.45
CA LEU A 446 -15.88 -5.14 26.49
C LEU A 446 -14.37 -4.95 26.50
N HIS A 447 -13.84 -4.47 27.62
CA HIS A 447 -12.41 -4.24 27.80
C HIS A 447 -11.74 -5.44 28.47
N ARG A 448 -10.58 -5.84 27.94
CA ARG A 448 -9.70 -6.86 28.52
C ARG A 448 -8.26 -6.39 28.50
N TYR A 449 -7.56 -6.73 29.58
CA TYR A 449 -6.17 -6.36 29.76
C TYR A 449 -5.33 -7.65 29.84
N LEU A 450 -4.38 -7.79 28.92
CA LEU A 450 -3.53 -8.97 28.79
C LEU A 450 -2.07 -8.56 29.02
N LYS A 451 -1.35 -9.29 29.85
CA LYS A 451 0.08 -9.06 30.15
C LYS A 451 0.86 -10.29 29.69
N LEU A 452 1.98 -10.05 29.02
CA LEU A 452 2.84 -11.06 28.41
C LEU A 452 4.21 -11.06 29.11
N THR A 453 4.78 -12.25 29.31
CA THR A 453 6.11 -12.45 29.91
C THR A 453 6.79 -13.64 29.25
N ALA A 454 8.12 -13.68 29.31
CA ALA A 454 8.87 -14.93 29.21
C ALA A 454 8.43 -15.88 30.32
N ASP A 455 8.36 -17.17 30.00
CA ASP A 455 8.25 -18.23 31.00
C ASP A 455 9.63 -18.87 31.21
N ASP A 456 10.42 -18.29 32.12
CA ASP A 456 11.77 -18.75 32.50
C ASP A 456 11.79 -20.22 33.00
N GLN A 457 10.64 -20.85 33.25
CA GLN A 457 10.54 -22.24 33.70
C GLN A 457 9.93 -23.20 32.68
N ARG A 458 9.27 -22.72 31.62
CA ARG A 458 8.89 -23.56 30.46
C ARG A 458 9.95 -23.48 29.37
N SER A 459 10.81 -24.49 29.36
CA SER A 459 11.56 -24.85 28.16
C SER A 459 10.62 -24.95 26.95
N PRO A 460 11.02 -24.50 25.74
CA PRO A 460 10.24 -24.69 24.51
C PRO A 460 9.86 -26.16 24.22
N ALA A 461 10.55 -27.12 24.84
CA ALA A 461 10.24 -28.54 24.76
C ALA A 461 9.02 -29.00 25.61
N GLU A 462 8.52 -28.19 26.56
CA GLU A 462 7.49 -28.63 27.53
C GLU A 462 6.03 -28.30 27.15
N GLY A 463 5.71 -28.31 25.84
CA GLY A 463 4.34 -28.58 25.36
C GLY A 463 3.21 -27.62 25.81
N GLY A 464 3.52 -26.40 26.27
CA GLY A 464 2.50 -25.44 26.73
C GLY A 464 1.48 -25.10 25.63
N HIS A 465 1.97 -24.62 24.49
CA HIS A 465 1.15 -24.31 23.31
C HIS A 465 0.47 -25.54 22.71
N GLN A 466 1.10 -26.72 22.83
CA GLN A 466 0.48 -27.99 22.47
C GLN A 466 -0.77 -28.26 23.31
N ARG A 467 -0.72 -28.10 24.64
CA ARG A 467 -1.87 -28.35 25.52
C ARG A 467 -3.02 -27.38 25.26
N ASP A 468 -2.70 -26.11 24.97
CA ASP A 468 -3.72 -25.13 24.58
C ASP A 468 -4.33 -25.41 23.20
N PHE A 469 -3.52 -25.93 22.26
CA PHE A 469 -4.02 -26.44 20.99
C PHE A 469 -4.91 -27.67 21.17
N GLU A 470 -4.49 -28.65 21.97
CA GLU A 470 -5.24 -29.87 22.31
C GLU A 470 -6.62 -29.54 22.92
N ARG A 471 -6.65 -28.57 23.85
CA ARG A 471 -7.89 -28.07 24.47
C ARG A 471 -8.85 -27.52 23.42
N LEU A 472 -8.37 -26.71 22.47
CA LEU A 472 -9.20 -26.17 21.39
C LEU A 472 -9.64 -27.26 20.40
N LEU A 473 -8.70 -28.13 19.99
CA LEU A 473 -8.88 -29.20 19.00
C LEU A 473 -9.98 -30.19 19.40
N PHE A 474 -10.03 -30.56 20.68
CA PHE A 474 -11.02 -31.47 21.25
C PHE A 474 -12.16 -30.76 21.99
N SER A 475 -12.24 -29.42 21.91
CA SER A 475 -13.37 -28.66 22.44
C SER A 475 -14.64 -28.85 21.60
N GLY A 476 -15.80 -28.65 22.23
CA GLY A 476 -17.08 -28.51 21.51
C GLY A 476 -17.19 -27.25 20.64
N LYS A 477 -16.14 -26.42 20.54
CA LYS A 477 -16.07 -25.23 19.67
C LYS A 477 -15.45 -25.54 18.30
N ASN A 478 -14.79 -26.69 18.14
CA ASN A 478 -14.25 -27.13 16.85
C ASN A 478 -15.38 -27.72 15.98
N LEU A 479 -15.58 -27.17 14.79
CA LEU A 479 -16.60 -27.59 13.82
C LEU A 479 -16.15 -28.79 12.95
N VAL A 480 -14.85 -29.15 13.00
CA VAL A 480 -14.25 -30.21 12.20
C VAL A 480 -14.45 -31.58 12.87
N LYS A 481 -14.97 -32.54 12.11
CA LYS A 481 -15.12 -33.95 12.52
C LYS A 481 -13.89 -34.76 12.14
N ASN A 482 -13.55 -35.77 12.94
CA ASN A 482 -12.28 -36.50 12.84
C ASN A 482 -11.07 -35.56 12.64
N PRO A 483 -10.89 -34.52 13.50
CA PRO A 483 -9.94 -33.43 13.24
C PRO A 483 -8.47 -33.84 13.41
N SER A 484 -8.21 -34.98 14.09
CA SER A 484 -6.89 -35.58 14.27
C SER A 484 -6.73 -36.89 13.48
N PHE A 485 -7.57 -37.14 12.47
CA PHE A 485 -7.48 -38.28 11.54
C PHE A 485 -7.40 -39.70 12.17
N GLU A 486 -7.85 -39.84 13.41
CA GLU A 486 -7.78 -41.08 14.19
C GLU A 486 -8.93 -42.06 13.89
N ASP A 487 -10.08 -41.57 13.42
CA ASP A 487 -11.24 -42.41 13.14
C ASP A 487 -11.16 -43.02 11.73
N GLY A 488 -11.49 -44.31 11.58
CA GLY A 488 -11.56 -45.04 10.30
C GLY A 488 -10.42 -46.03 10.04
N GLU A 489 -10.74 -47.26 9.59
CA GLU A 489 -9.80 -48.41 9.56
C GLU A 489 -8.49 -48.17 8.77
N LYS A 490 -8.59 -47.74 7.51
CA LYS A 490 -7.44 -47.66 6.56
C LYS A 490 -7.12 -46.25 6.09
N LEU A 491 -8.16 -45.42 6.02
CA LEU A 491 -8.13 -44.01 5.65
C LEU A 491 -9.07 -43.28 6.62
N PRO A 492 -8.91 -41.96 6.85
CA PRO A 492 -9.71 -41.23 7.80
C PRO A 492 -11.19 -41.22 7.40
N GLU A 493 -12.07 -41.50 8.35
CA GLU A 493 -13.51 -41.29 8.19
C GLU A 493 -13.85 -39.81 8.00
N VAL A 494 -15.03 -39.55 7.44
CA VAL A 494 -15.65 -38.24 7.11
C VAL A 494 -14.86 -37.28 6.20
N TRP A 495 -13.59 -37.54 5.90
CA TRP A 495 -12.81 -36.77 4.93
C TRP A 495 -12.99 -37.30 3.49
N MET A 496 -13.49 -36.45 2.60
CA MET A 496 -13.63 -36.73 1.16
C MET A 496 -12.26 -36.68 0.48
N ARG A 497 -12.03 -37.55 -0.52
CA ARG A 497 -10.77 -37.65 -1.26
C ARG A 497 -10.97 -37.20 -2.71
N VAL A 498 -10.35 -36.08 -3.09
CA VAL A 498 -10.44 -35.53 -4.45
C VAL A 498 -9.19 -35.92 -5.24
N GLY A 499 -9.40 -36.60 -6.36
CA GLY A 499 -8.32 -37.29 -7.11
C GLY A 499 -8.12 -38.76 -6.74
N GLU A 500 -8.99 -39.36 -5.92
CA GLU A 500 -8.94 -40.81 -5.66
C GLU A 500 -9.06 -41.60 -6.99
N GLY A 501 -8.13 -42.53 -7.21
CA GLY A 501 -8.04 -43.31 -8.45
C GLY A 501 -7.28 -42.64 -9.61
N VAL A 502 -6.78 -41.41 -9.45
CA VAL A 502 -5.92 -40.77 -10.46
C VAL A 502 -4.50 -41.35 -10.40
N THR A 503 -3.95 -41.77 -11.54
CA THR A 503 -2.55 -42.21 -11.65
C THR A 503 -1.59 -41.13 -11.16
N GLY A 504 -0.69 -41.49 -10.24
CA GLY A 504 0.24 -40.57 -9.59
C GLY A 504 -0.27 -39.99 -8.25
N VAL A 505 -1.56 -40.14 -7.92
CA VAL A 505 -2.14 -39.68 -6.65
C VAL A 505 -2.37 -40.85 -5.70
N LYS A 506 -1.86 -40.76 -4.46
CA LYS A 506 -1.99 -41.79 -3.44
C LYS A 506 -2.38 -41.19 -2.08
N PHE A 507 -3.45 -41.74 -1.51
CA PHE A 507 -3.96 -41.43 -0.18
C PHE A 507 -3.54 -42.52 0.81
N SER A 508 -3.09 -42.13 2.00
CA SER A 508 -2.75 -43.06 3.07
C SER A 508 -2.82 -42.40 4.45
N VAL A 509 -2.63 -43.18 5.50
CA VAL A 509 -2.43 -42.70 6.87
C VAL A 509 -1.08 -43.21 7.37
N GLU A 510 -0.34 -42.40 8.12
CA GLU A 510 0.93 -42.81 8.74
C GLU A 510 0.95 -42.52 10.25
N GLU A 511 1.63 -43.38 11.02
CA GLU A 511 1.93 -43.17 12.44
C GLU A 511 3.10 -42.19 12.62
N ASN A 512 2.93 -40.95 12.19
CA ASN A 512 3.95 -39.90 12.24
C ASN A 512 3.39 -38.49 12.54
N ALA A 513 2.15 -38.42 13.05
CA ALA A 513 1.53 -37.17 13.46
C ALA A 513 2.40 -36.42 14.49
N PRO A 514 2.36 -35.08 14.51
CA PRO A 514 3.17 -34.29 15.44
C PRO A 514 2.62 -34.31 16.87
N PHE A 515 1.32 -34.56 17.09
CA PHE A 515 0.67 -34.18 18.34
C PHE A 515 -0.36 -35.15 18.93
N THR A 516 -0.48 -35.00 20.26
CA THR A 516 -1.59 -35.42 21.14
C THR A 516 -1.59 -36.83 21.73
N GLY A 517 -1.71 -36.90 23.06
CA GLY A 517 -2.53 -37.89 23.80
C GLY A 517 -2.28 -39.41 23.65
N GLY A 518 -1.25 -39.86 22.94
CA GLY A 518 -1.12 -41.27 22.53
C GLY A 518 -1.82 -41.61 21.20
N LYS A 519 -2.37 -40.59 20.54
CA LYS A 519 -2.75 -40.57 19.13
C LYS A 519 -1.49 -40.45 18.26
N ARG A 520 -1.55 -40.83 16.98
CA ARG A 520 -0.40 -40.97 16.08
C ARG A 520 -0.68 -40.75 14.59
N ARG A 521 -1.94 -40.79 14.17
CA ARG A 521 -2.36 -40.94 12.76
C ARG A 521 -2.43 -39.59 12.06
N SER A 522 -1.71 -39.43 10.94
CA SER A 522 -1.80 -38.24 10.09
C SER A 522 -2.37 -38.57 8.71
N ALA A 523 -3.04 -37.60 8.08
CA ALA A 523 -3.59 -37.74 6.73
C ALA A 523 -2.52 -37.45 5.67
N ARG A 524 -1.98 -38.51 5.05
CA ARG A 524 -0.92 -38.42 4.03
C ARG A 524 -1.49 -38.40 2.62
N LEU A 525 -0.95 -37.50 1.81
CA LEU A 525 -1.15 -37.39 0.37
C LEU A 525 0.21 -37.46 -0.34
N GLU A 526 0.27 -38.18 -1.44
CA GLU A 526 1.45 -38.29 -2.30
C GLU A 526 1.01 -38.04 -3.75
N VAL A 527 1.66 -37.07 -4.41
CA VAL A 527 1.37 -36.65 -5.80
C VAL A 527 2.68 -36.69 -6.59
N SER A 528 2.77 -37.59 -7.56
CA SER A 528 3.95 -37.78 -8.41
C SER A 528 4.12 -36.67 -9.47
N ASN A 529 5.35 -36.44 -9.93
CA ASN A 529 5.67 -35.40 -10.93
C ASN A 529 5.03 -35.63 -12.31
N ASP A 530 4.62 -36.86 -12.62
CA ASP A 530 3.92 -37.27 -13.85
C ASP A 530 2.38 -37.20 -13.74
N THR A 531 1.85 -36.82 -12.57
CA THR A 531 0.41 -36.62 -12.37
C THR A 531 -0.09 -35.48 -13.29
N LYS A 532 -1.30 -35.63 -13.84
CA LYS A 532 -1.94 -34.56 -14.61
C LYS A 532 -2.16 -33.31 -13.72
N PRO A 533 -2.14 -32.08 -14.27
CA PRO A 533 -2.52 -30.89 -13.52
C PRO A 533 -3.95 -30.98 -12.98
N GLY A 534 -4.13 -30.73 -11.69
CA GLY A 534 -5.41 -30.78 -10.99
C GLY A 534 -5.23 -30.57 -9.49
N TRP A 535 -6.33 -30.30 -8.78
CA TRP A 535 -6.33 -30.17 -7.32
C TRP A 535 -6.62 -31.52 -6.66
N TYR A 536 -5.71 -32.00 -5.82
CA TYR A 536 -5.75 -33.32 -5.19
C TYR A 536 -5.60 -33.24 -3.68
N GLY A 537 -6.32 -34.07 -2.93
CA GLY A 537 -6.20 -34.17 -1.48
C GLY A 537 -7.51 -34.32 -0.73
N TRP A 538 -7.51 -33.95 0.55
CA TRP A 538 -8.61 -34.19 1.48
C TRP A 538 -9.54 -32.98 1.59
N GLN A 539 -10.84 -33.22 1.72
CA GLN A 539 -11.84 -32.16 1.87
C GLN A 539 -12.89 -32.50 2.92
N GLN A 540 -13.34 -31.50 3.68
CA GLN A 540 -14.48 -31.62 4.60
C GLN A 540 -15.31 -30.34 4.59
N LYS A 541 -16.63 -30.46 4.57
CA LYS A 541 -17.57 -29.34 4.59
C LYS A 541 -18.09 -29.11 6.02
N VAL A 542 -17.97 -27.88 6.52
CA VAL A 542 -18.44 -27.44 7.84
C VAL A 542 -19.44 -26.28 7.70
N PRO A 543 -20.49 -26.20 8.54
CA PRO A 543 -21.46 -25.11 8.48
C PRO A 543 -20.83 -23.81 9.00
N VAL A 544 -21.19 -22.67 8.39
CA VAL A 544 -20.79 -21.33 8.86
C VAL A 544 -21.98 -20.37 8.83
N LYS A 545 -21.87 -19.26 9.55
CA LYS A 545 -22.87 -18.19 9.57
C LYS A 545 -22.36 -17.00 8.75
N ALA A 546 -23.22 -16.50 7.86
CA ALA A 546 -22.97 -15.30 7.08
C ALA A 546 -22.36 -14.14 7.90
N GLY A 547 -21.32 -13.51 7.36
CA GLY A 547 -20.66 -12.34 7.95
C GLY A 547 -19.88 -12.57 9.26
N ARG A 548 -19.82 -13.79 9.80
CA ARG A 548 -19.06 -14.13 11.03
C ARG A 548 -17.60 -14.47 10.73
N ASN A 549 -16.76 -14.36 11.76
CA ASN A 549 -15.34 -14.71 11.67
C ASN A 549 -15.11 -16.13 12.19
N TYR A 550 -14.16 -16.83 11.58
CA TYR A 550 -13.77 -18.19 11.93
C TYR A 550 -12.26 -18.27 12.08
N PHE A 551 -11.79 -18.67 13.25
CA PHE A 551 -10.40 -19.06 13.46
C PHE A 551 -10.20 -20.44 12.85
N VAL A 552 -9.19 -20.56 12.00
CA VAL A 552 -8.81 -21.81 11.33
C VAL A 552 -7.34 -22.08 11.62
N ALA A 553 -7.02 -23.34 11.94
CA ALA A 553 -5.64 -23.77 12.14
C ALA A 553 -5.46 -25.26 11.76
N GLY A 554 -4.21 -25.66 11.52
CA GLY A 554 -3.85 -27.05 11.27
C GLY A 554 -2.35 -27.24 11.09
N TRP A 555 -1.86 -28.44 11.35
CA TRP A 555 -0.46 -28.78 11.14
C TRP A 555 -0.25 -29.37 9.76
N LEU A 556 0.75 -28.86 9.04
CA LEU A 556 1.13 -29.28 7.70
C LEU A 556 2.64 -29.58 7.65
N LYS A 557 2.99 -30.75 7.11
CA LYS A 557 4.35 -31.18 6.80
C LYS A 557 4.44 -31.47 5.30
N CYS A 558 5.58 -31.14 4.68
CA CYS A 558 5.76 -31.35 3.23
C CYS A 558 7.16 -31.89 2.88
N GLN A 559 7.24 -32.62 1.77
CA GLN A 559 8.49 -33.12 1.20
C GLN A 559 8.47 -32.98 -0.31
N ASN A 560 9.58 -32.46 -0.86
CA ASN A 560 9.86 -32.30 -2.30
C ASN A 560 8.87 -31.41 -3.09
N VAL A 561 8.15 -30.50 -2.42
CA VAL A 561 7.22 -29.52 -3.02
C VAL A 561 8.03 -28.45 -3.77
N SER A 562 8.37 -28.73 -5.03
CA SER A 562 9.39 -27.99 -5.78
C SER A 562 8.86 -27.03 -6.84
N GLN A 563 7.54 -27.01 -7.08
CA GLN A 563 6.91 -26.25 -8.17
C GLN A 563 5.83 -25.27 -7.68
N GLY A 564 5.95 -24.80 -6.44
CA GLY A 564 5.02 -23.85 -5.82
C GLY A 564 5.02 -23.97 -4.30
N GLU A 565 3.88 -23.65 -3.68
CA GLU A 565 3.65 -23.70 -2.25
C GLU A 565 2.32 -24.38 -1.92
N VAL A 566 2.20 -24.93 -0.71
CA VAL A 566 0.97 -25.55 -0.20
C VAL A 566 0.46 -24.84 1.05
N ARG A 567 -0.87 -24.75 1.19
CA ARG A 567 -1.61 -24.10 2.28
C ARG A 567 -2.83 -24.93 2.66
N ILE A 568 -3.51 -24.53 3.74
CA ILE A 568 -4.91 -24.93 3.96
C ILE A 568 -5.79 -23.93 3.20
N HIS A 569 -6.51 -24.42 2.19
CA HIS A 569 -7.40 -23.62 1.34
C HIS A 569 -8.85 -23.74 1.85
N LEU A 570 -9.69 -22.73 1.60
CA LEU A 570 -11.04 -22.60 2.17
C LEU A 570 -12.00 -22.03 1.11
N HIS A 571 -13.08 -22.74 0.81
CA HIS A 571 -14.09 -22.33 -0.17
C HIS A 571 -15.46 -22.10 0.51
N PHE A 572 -16.02 -20.90 0.36
CA PHE A 572 -17.34 -20.56 0.91
C PHE A 572 -18.46 -20.86 -0.09
N HIS A 573 -19.57 -21.36 0.43
CA HIS A 573 -20.72 -21.77 -0.37
C HIS A 573 -22.03 -21.14 0.12
N ASP A 574 -22.91 -20.83 -0.84
CA ASP A 574 -24.26 -20.33 -0.60
C ASP A 574 -25.25 -21.46 -0.22
N ALA A 575 -26.47 -21.05 0.14
CA ALA A 575 -27.57 -21.96 0.47
C ALA A 575 -28.06 -22.84 -0.70
N GLN A 576 -27.49 -22.72 -1.91
CA GLN A 576 -27.72 -23.59 -3.07
C GLN A 576 -26.51 -24.51 -3.34
N GLY A 577 -25.45 -24.44 -2.52
CA GLY A 577 -24.22 -25.21 -2.68
C GLY A 577 -23.29 -24.69 -3.79
N ARG A 578 -23.52 -23.47 -4.30
CA ARG A 578 -22.63 -22.79 -5.24
C ARG A 578 -21.57 -22.01 -4.46
N LEU A 579 -20.46 -21.67 -5.11
CA LEU A 579 -19.53 -20.68 -4.58
C LEU A 579 -20.22 -19.32 -4.40
N THR A 580 -19.84 -18.57 -3.36
CA THR A 580 -20.38 -17.22 -3.10
C THR A 580 -20.01 -16.23 -4.21
N ALA A 581 -20.76 -15.12 -4.34
CA ALA A 581 -20.51 -14.14 -5.39
C ALA A 581 -19.26 -13.27 -5.10
N GLN A 582 -18.95 -13.07 -3.82
CA GLN A 582 -17.72 -12.42 -3.36
C GLN A 582 -17.03 -13.26 -2.27
N GLY A 583 -15.70 -13.15 -2.16
CA GLY A 583 -14.92 -13.84 -1.12
C GLY A 583 -14.89 -15.37 -1.19
N ALA A 584 -15.26 -15.96 -2.34
CA ALA A 584 -15.53 -17.40 -2.49
C ALA A 584 -14.39 -18.35 -2.14
N MET A 585 -13.13 -17.93 -2.33
CA MET A 585 -11.95 -18.76 -2.10
C MET A 585 -10.90 -17.97 -1.31
N THR A 586 -10.28 -18.60 -0.32
CA THR A 586 -9.20 -18.03 0.48
C THR A 586 -8.27 -19.13 1.01
N SER A 587 -7.23 -18.78 1.75
CA SER A 587 -6.31 -19.72 2.41
C SER A 587 -5.73 -19.13 3.69
N ILE A 588 -5.19 -19.98 4.57
CA ILE A 588 -4.53 -19.56 5.82
C ILE A 588 -3.05 -19.92 5.88
N GLY A 589 -2.32 -19.19 6.73
CA GLY A 589 -0.88 -19.33 6.91
C GLY A 589 -0.03 -18.79 5.74
N PRO A 590 1.29 -18.69 5.93
CA PRO A 590 2.21 -18.62 4.81
C PRO A 590 2.16 -19.95 4.03
N GLY A 591 2.35 -19.90 2.71
CA GLY A 591 2.57 -21.14 1.96
C GLY A 591 3.92 -21.75 2.31
N ILE A 592 3.98 -23.08 2.32
CA ILE A 592 5.23 -23.81 2.54
C ILE A 592 5.63 -24.60 1.30
N SER A 593 6.93 -24.68 1.05
CA SER A 593 7.55 -25.27 -0.13
C SER A 593 8.84 -26.01 0.23
N GLY A 594 9.38 -26.75 -0.73
CA GLY A 594 10.55 -27.62 -0.56
C GLY A 594 10.23 -28.83 0.31
N THR A 595 11.05 -29.05 1.33
CA THR A 595 10.82 -30.04 2.38
C THR A 595 10.83 -29.31 3.72
N ARG A 596 9.72 -29.36 4.45
CA ARG A 596 9.59 -28.78 5.80
C ARG A 596 8.93 -29.78 6.73
N ASP A 597 9.43 -29.83 7.97
CA ASP A 597 8.77 -30.56 9.03
C ASP A 597 7.46 -29.85 9.47
N TRP A 598 6.73 -30.51 10.36
CA TRP A 598 5.44 -30.09 10.89
C TRP A 598 5.38 -28.60 11.27
N THR A 599 4.64 -27.84 10.47
CA THR A 599 4.47 -26.39 10.58
C THR A 599 3.00 -26.08 10.91
N LEU A 600 2.75 -25.30 11.96
CA LEU A 600 1.41 -24.82 12.29
C LEU A 600 1.00 -23.66 11.36
N LEU A 601 -0.01 -23.89 10.54
CA LEU A 601 -0.72 -22.82 9.82
C LEU A 601 -1.91 -22.36 10.66
N SER A 602 -2.12 -21.05 10.77
CA SER A 602 -3.28 -20.48 11.48
C SER A 602 -3.68 -19.11 10.92
N GLY A 603 -4.93 -18.72 11.11
CA GLY A 603 -5.47 -17.41 10.75
C GLY A 603 -6.95 -17.27 11.08
N VAL A 604 -7.50 -16.08 10.86
CA VAL A 604 -8.94 -15.83 10.92
C VAL A 604 -9.45 -15.45 9.53
N VAL A 605 -10.56 -16.04 9.12
CA VAL A 605 -11.28 -15.71 7.88
C VAL A 605 -12.70 -15.23 8.20
N ARG A 606 -13.26 -14.37 7.35
CA ARG A 606 -14.66 -13.92 7.48
C ARG A 606 -15.53 -14.61 6.43
N ALA A 607 -16.63 -15.21 6.86
CA ALA A 607 -17.62 -15.78 5.96
C ALA A 607 -18.34 -14.66 5.17
N PRO A 608 -18.52 -14.79 3.84
CA PRO A 608 -19.32 -13.88 3.02
C PRO A 608 -20.76 -13.70 3.53
N ALA A 609 -21.47 -12.69 3.01
CA ALA A 609 -22.81 -12.31 3.47
C ALA A 609 -23.91 -13.32 3.08
N GLU A 610 -23.63 -14.17 2.09
CA GLU A 610 -24.51 -15.22 1.57
C GLU A 610 -24.09 -16.64 1.99
N ALA A 611 -23.00 -16.78 2.74
CA ALA A 611 -22.40 -18.07 3.05
C ALA A 611 -23.15 -18.86 4.13
N THR A 612 -23.49 -20.12 3.84
CA THR A 612 -24.03 -21.11 4.80
C THR A 612 -23.01 -22.16 5.20
N ASP A 613 -21.95 -22.35 4.41
CA ASP A 613 -20.96 -23.39 4.65
C ASP A 613 -19.57 -22.98 4.14
N MET A 614 -18.55 -23.63 4.71
CA MET A 614 -17.16 -23.57 4.28
C MET A 614 -16.66 -24.99 4.02
N THR A 615 -16.10 -25.23 2.84
CA THR A 615 -15.33 -26.46 2.58
C THR A 615 -13.86 -26.18 2.89
N ILE A 616 -13.27 -27.04 3.71
CA ILE A 616 -11.85 -27.07 4.05
C ILE A 616 -11.15 -27.93 3.00
N HIS A 617 -10.10 -27.39 2.39
CA HIS A 617 -9.34 -28.01 1.31
C HIS A 617 -7.89 -28.23 1.75
N LEU A 618 -7.60 -29.46 2.15
CA LEU A 618 -6.26 -29.98 2.47
C LEU A 618 -5.66 -30.58 1.18
N THR A 619 -5.49 -29.71 0.19
CA THR A 619 -5.27 -30.09 -1.20
C THR A 619 -4.10 -29.34 -1.83
N THR A 620 -3.44 -29.98 -2.79
CA THR A 620 -2.36 -29.40 -3.60
C THR A 620 -2.68 -29.45 -5.09
N ASN A 621 -2.16 -28.50 -5.85
CA ASN A 621 -2.04 -28.55 -7.31
C ASN A 621 -0.59 -28.80 -7.79
N VAL A 622 0.35 -28.96 -6.86
CA VAL A 622 1.78 -29.18 -7.12
C VAL A 622 2.24 -30.56 -6.61
N PRO A 623 3.20 -31.22 -7.28
CA PRO A 623 3.75 -32.50 -6.84
C PRO A 623 4.46 -32.42 -5.47
N GLY A 624 4.55 -33.57 -4.80
CA GLY A 624 5.21 -33.73 -3.50
C GLY A 624 4.52 -34.75 -2.59
N VAL A 625 5.02 -34.88 -1.37
CA VAL A 625 4.36 -35.64 -0.29
C VAL A 625 3.96 -34.68 0.82
N LEU A 626 2.71 -34.78 1.28
CA LEU A 626 2.11 -33.92 2.29
C LEU A 626 1.51 -34.75 3.41
N TRP A 627 1.60 -34.26 4.64
CA TRP A 627 0.90 -34.81 5.79
C TRP A 627 0.16 -33.68 6.50
N HIS A 628 -1.10 -33.95 6.85
CA HIS A 628 -1.96 -33.02 7.58
C HIS A 628 -2.36 -33.65 8.91
N ASP A 629 -2.40 -32.85 9.98
CA ASP A 629 -2.93 -33.24 11.28
C ASP A 629 -3.62 -32.09 12.01
N ALA A 630 -4.48 -32.43 12.97
CA ALA A 630 -4.99 -31.59 14.04
C ALA A 630 -5.64 -30.28 13.54
N ILE A 631 -6.68 -30.43 12.71
CA ILE A 631 -7.38 -29.33 12.04
C ILE A 631 -8.47 -28.73 12.95
N VAL A 632 -8.47 -27.40 13.05
CA VAL A 632 -9.43 -26.62 13.83
C VAL A 632 -10.18 -25.64 12.92
N VAL A 633 -11.49 -25.57 13.08
CA VAL A 633 -12.33 -24.42 12.67
C VAL A 633 -13.24 -24.06 13.83
N ALA A 634 -13.14 -22.83 14.34
CA ALA A 634 -13.99 -22.34 15.44
C ALA A 634 -14.55 -20.95 15.12
N GLU A 635 -15.81 -20.69 15.46
CA GLU A 635 -16.42 -19.36 15.35
C GLU A 635 -15.81 -18.41 16.38
N VAL A 636 -15.40 -17.21 15.96
CA VAL A 636 -14.75 -16.23 16.84
C VAL A 636 -15.34 -14.83 16.73
N ALA A 637 -15.31 -14.10 17.84
CA ALA A 637 -15.26 -12.64 17.82
C ALA A 637 -13.81 -12.20 17.61
N LEU A 638 -13.59 -11.14 16.83
CA LEU A 638 -12.29 -10.48 16.78
C LEU A 638 -12.22 -9.41 17.86
N VAL A 639 -11.01 -9.08 18.29
CA VAL A 639 -10.73 -7.81 18.98
C VAL A 639 -10.72 -6.70 17.94
N ASP A 640 -11.68 -5.77 18.01
CA ASP A 640 -11.79 -4.66 17.04
C ASP A 640 -10.74 -3.55 17.30
N ALA A 641 -10.18 -3.47 18.51
CA ALA A 641 -9.09 -2.56 18.85
C ALA A 641 -8.17 -3.13 19.94
N ALA A 642 -6.85 -3.05 19.73
CA ALA A 642 -5.85 -3.49 20.70
C ALA A 642 -4.73 -2.44 20.83
N GLU A 643 -4.69 -1.73 21.95
CA GLU A 643 -3.72 -0.67 22.25
C GLU A 643 -2.61 -1.23 23.18
N TRP A 644 -1.34 -0.86 22.97
CA TRP A 644 -0.24 -1.23 23.88
C TRP A 644 -0.05 -0.12 24.92
N GLU A 645 -0.24 -0.44 26.19
CA GLU A 645 -0.07 0.50 27.29
C GLU A 645 1.20 0.17 28.08
N THR A 646 2.04 1.17 28.35
CA THR A 646 3.09 1.09 29.36
C THR A 646 2.59 1.60 30.70
N LYS A 647 3.12 1.06 31.79
CA LYS A 647 2.97 1.65 33.12
C LYS A 647 3.47 3.11 33.08
N PRO A 648 2.68 4.09 33.57
CA PRO A 648 3.12 5.48 33.63
C PRO A 648 4.42 5.66 34.42
N LEU A 649 5.22 6.64 34.02
CA LEU A 649 6.36 7.12 34.79
C LEU A 649 5.93 7.73 36.14
N PRO A 650 6.82 7.76 37.14
CA PRO A 650 6.66 8.61 38.31
C PRO A 650 6.56 10.09 37.92
N SER A 651 5.71 10.86 38.61
CA SER A 651 5.55 12.29 38.37
C SER A 651 6.88 13.05 38.56
N GLY A 652 7.17 13.97 37.64
CA GLY A 652 8.45 14.67 37.54
C GLY A 652 9.59 13.86 36.91
N GLU A 653 9.41 12.58 36.55
CA GLU A 653 10.47 11.80 35.90
C GLU A 653 10.61 12.14 34.41
N LEU A 654 11.87 12.29 33.99
CA LEU A 654 12.30 12.39 32.59
C LEU A 654 13.35 11.29 32.34
N ALA A 655 12.93 10.21 31.71
CA ALA A 655 13.78 9.07 31.32
C ALA A 655 14.59 9.39 30.05
N LEU A 656 15.78 8.80 29.94
CA LEU A 656 16.63 8.88 28.74
C LEU A 656 17.47 7.60 28.59
N TRP A 657 17.39 6.95 27.43
CA TRP A 657 18.15 5.74 27.10
C TRP A 657 18.63 5.76 25.63
N GLN A 658 19.61 4.90 25.29
CA GLN A 658 20.09 4.70 23.93
C GLN A 658 19.49 3.41 23.36
N MET A 659 19.24 3.37 22.05
CA MET A 659 18.81 2.19 21.29
C MET A 659 19.70 2.04 20.04
N PRO A 660 19.87 0.83 19.48
CA PRO A 660 20.56 0.64 18.19
C PRO A 660 19.87 1.41 17.07
N SER A 661 20.62 1.87 16.06
CA SER A 661 20.09 2.65 14.92
C SER A 661 19.12 1.85 14.03
N VAL A 662 19.30 0.52 13.93
CA VAL A 662 18.44 -0.39 13.15
C VAL A 662 17.05 -0.61 13.76
N VAL A 663 16.81 -0.19 15.01
CA VAL A 663 15.60 -0.47 15.79
C VAL A 663 14.64 0.71 15.77
N LYS A 664 13.46 0.57 15.16
CA LYS A 664 12.46 1.66 15.07
C LYS A 664 11.77 1.89 16.43
N VAL A 665 11.91 3.05 17.07
CA VAL A 665 11.35 3.31 18.43
C VAL A 665 9.96 3.93 18.37
N PHE A 666 8.97 3.31 19.03
CA PHE A 666 7.57 3.74 19.02
C PHE A 666 7.20 4.62 20.21
N ARG A 667 6.12 5.41 20.04
CA ARG A 667 5.57 6.31 21.06
C ARG A 667 5.21 5.59 22.37
N GLU A 668 4.74 4.35 22.29
CA GLU A 668 4.29 3.56 23.44
C GLU A 668 5.40 2.64 23.99
N ASP A 669 6.67 2.84 23.62
CA ASP A 669 7.74 2.01 24.15
C ASP A 669 8.04 2.39 25.62
N PRO A 670 8.40 1.40 26.47
CA PRO A 670 8.77 1.65 27.86
C PRO A 670 10.20 2.23 27.93
N PRO A 671 10.53 2.94 29.03
CA PRO A 671 11.91 3.33 29.30
C PRO A 671 12.86 2.12 29.32
N GLY A 672 13.84 2.12 28.43
CA GLY A 672 14.95 1.18 28.44
C GLY A 672 15.93 1.46 29.59
N ARG A 673 17.05 0.74 29.60
CA ARG A 673 18.12 0.94 30.60
C ARG A 673 18.68 2.36 30.51
N SER A 674 18.46 3.17 31.55
CA SER A 674 18.89 4.58 31.61
C SER A 674 20.35 4.77 31.21
N ALA A 675 20.60 5.63 30.21
CA ALA A 675 21.93 5.87 29.68
C ALA A 675 22.79 6.69 30.66
N LYS A 676 23.97 6.16 31.00
CA LYS A 676 25.00 6.87 31.79
C LYS A 676 25.99 7.67 30.94
N GLU A 677 26.13 7.27 29.69
CA GLU A 677 26.91 7.88 28.61
C GLU A 677 26.18 7.48 27.32
N LEU A 678 26.03 8.39 26.36
CA LEU A 678 25.66 8.07 24.98
C LEU A 678 26.94 7.77 24.21
N SER A 679 26.97 6.71 23.40
CA SER A 679 28.22 6.33 22.73
C SER A 679 28.06 5.77 21.32
N LEU A 680 29.06 6.05 20.47
CA LEU A 680 29.23 5.49 19.13
C LEU A 680 30.67 5.03 18.88
N PHE A 681 30.88 4.28 17.80
CA PHE A 681 32.20 3.93 17.29
C PHE A 681 32.21 4.01 15.76
N ALA A 682 33.25 4.58 15.16
CA ALA A 682 33.28 4.83 13.73
C ALA A 682 34.70 4.82 13.13
N ALA A 683 34.80 4.50 11.84
CA ALA A 683 35.99 4.68 11.02
C ALA A 683 36.06 6.12 10.47
N LYS A 684 37.21 6.50 9.91
CA LYS A 684 37.39 7.82 9.31
C LYS A 684 36.75 7.88 7.93
N GLY A 685 36.00 8.95 7.63
CA GLY A 685 35.23 9.07 6.39
C GLY A 685 33.93 8.24 6.37
N GLU A 686 33.45 7.80 7.53
CA GLU A 686 32.15 7.16 7.77
C GLU A 686 31.14 8.21 8.29
N TRP A 687 29.83 7.97 8.22
CA TRP A 687 28.89 8.65 9.13
C TRP A 687 28.26 7.66 10.10
N GLU A 688 28.04 8.10 11.34
CA GLU A 688 27.55 7.24 12.42
C GLU A 688 26.45 7.91 13.24
N ALA A 689 25.43 7.13 13.63
CA ALA A 689 24.22 7.62 14.28
C ALA A 689 24.11 7.17 15.75
N ILE A 690 23.82 8.11 16.65
CA ILE A 690 23.28 7.79 17.98
C ILE A 690 21.78 8.02 17.94
N GLN A 691 21.00 6.94 18.04
CA GLN A 691 19.58 7.00 18.40
C GLN A 691 19.45 6.98 19.92
N PHE A 692 18.94 8.06 20.50
CA PHE A 692 18.54 8.11 21.90
C PHE A 692 17.07 8.50 22.03
N VAL A 693 16.46 8.10 23.14
CA VAL A 693 15.02 8.23 23.38
C VAL A 693 14.79 8.99 24.67
N VAL A 694 13.75 9.83 24.68
CA VAL A 694 13.29 10.54 25.88
C VAL A 694 11.82 10.24 26.12
N LYS A 695 11.41 10.14 27.39
CA LYS A 695 10.01 9.97 27.82
C LYS A 695 9.84 10.66 29.18
N SER A 696 8.73 11.35 29.38
CA SER A 696 8.45 12.04 30.64
C SER A 696 7.01 11.79 31.08
N HIS A 697 6.76 11.81 32.38
CA HIS A 697 5.40 11.76 32.91
C HIS A 697 4.63 13.01 32.50
N ASP A 698 5.19 14.17 32.82
CA ASP A 698 4.62 15.48 32.56
C ASP A 698 4.94 15.94 31.11
N PRO A 699 4.06 16.70 30.45
CA PRO A 699 4.36 17.25 29.13
C PRO A 699 5.42 18.35 29.24
N LEU A 700 6.45 18.29 28.38
CA LEU A 700 7.57 19.24 28.35
C LEU A 700 7.69 19.81 26.94
N GLY A 701 7.66 21.14 26.78
CA GLY A 701 7.73 21.75 25.46
C GLY A 701 7.94 23.28 25.48
N PRO A 702 8.64 23.85 24.49
CA PRO A 702 9.48 23.16 23.52
C PRO A 702 10.78 22.66 24.20
N VAL A 703 11.14 21.39 23.94
CA VAL A 703 12.41 20.77 24.34
C VAL A 703 13.42 20.99 23.23
N THR A 704 14.56 21.62 23.53
CA THR A 704 15.68 21.79 22.58
C THR A 704 16.85 20.90 22.96
N VAL A 705 17.42 20.23 21.96
CA VAL A 705 18.62 19.39 22.07
C VAL A 705 19.86 20.21 21.73
N GLU A 706 20.77 20.34 22.69
CA GLU A 706 22.13 20.84 22.47
C GLU A 706 23.14 19.68 22.51
N VAL A 707 24.14 19.75 21.63
CA VAL A 707 25.33 18.89 21.68
C VAL A 707 26.54 19.80 21.89
N ASP A 708 27.34 19.55 22.93
CA ASP A 708 28.71 20.07 23.00
C ASP A 708 29.62 19.16 22.15
N PRO A 709 30.22 19.65 21.06
CA PRO A 709 30.99 18.83 20.12
C PRO A 709 32.04 17.97 20.85
N PRO A 710 32.05 16.64 20.65
CA PRO A 710 33.01 15.74 21.28
C PRO A 710 34.46 16.13 20.94
N LYS A 711 35.34 16.13 21.95
CA LYS A 711 36.73 16.59 21.85
C LYS A 711 37.70 15.50 22.30
N ASN A 712 38.79 15.30 21.56
CA ASN A 712 39.86 14.39 22.01
C ASN A 712 40.78 15.06 23.05
N ASN A 713 41.77 14.33 23.53
CA ASN A 713 42.76 14.81 24.51
C ASN A 713 43.69 15.94 24.00
N LEU A 714 43.68 16.23 22.70
CA LEU A 714 44.39 17.36 22.09
C LEU A 714 43.48 18.58 21.82
N GLY A 715 42.17 18.47 22.11
CA GLY A 715 41.17 19.53 21.91
C GLY A 715 40.57 19.60 20.50
N GLU A 716 40.95 18.69 19.60
CA GLU A 716 40.34 18.55 18.27
C GLU A 716 38.91 18.02 18.41
N LYS A 717 38.00 18.46 17.54
CA LYS A 717 36.54 18.28 17.72
C LYS A 717 35.91 17.42 16.62
N LEU A 718 34.77 16.81 16.95
CA LEU A 718 33.79 16.31 16.00
C LEU A 718 32.58 17.27 16.00
N ASP A 719 32.65 18.32 15.19
CA ASP A 719 31.61 19.35 15.07
C ASP A 719 30.74 19.24 13.80
N GLN A 720 31.08 18.32 12.88
CA GLN A 720 30.23 17.95 11.75
C GLN A 720 29.17 16.91 12.18
N PHE A 721 28.01 17.38 12.62
CA PHE A 721 26.87 16.51 12.93
C PHE A 721 25.52 17.18 12.64
N GLN A 722 24.50 16.35 12.43
CA GLN A 722 23.10 16.75 12.37
C GLN A 722 22.34 16.17 13.56
N VAL A 723 21.52 16.99 14.22
CA VAL A 723 20.45 16.50 15.12
C VAL A 723 19.16 16.38 14.30
N ALA A 724 18.45 15.28 14.46
CA ALA A 724 17.14 15.07 13.84
C ALA A 724 16.13 14.51 14.85
N VAL A 725 14.94 15.08 14.87
CA VAL A 725 13.79 14.56 15.64
C VAL A 725 13.07 13.52 14.76
N VAL A 726 12.82 12.34 15.31
CA VAL A 726 12.11 11.29 14.55
C VAL A 726 10.62 11.65 14.44
N GLY A 727 10.16 11.87 13.21
CA GLY A 727 8.75 12.06 12.90
C GLY A 727 8.01 10.72 12.81
N PHE A 728 6.70 10.77 13.01
CA PHE A 728 5.82 9.60 13.04
C PHE A 728 4.70 9.74 12.01
N VAL A 729 4.57 8.76 11.11
CA VAL A 729 3.55 8.70 10.06
C VAL A 729 2.51 7.60 10.39
N PRO A 730 1.23 7.75 10.02
CA PRO A 730 0.24 6.72 10.28
C PRO A 730 0.31 5.61 9.22
N ILE A 731 -0.01 4.38 9.63
CA ILE A 731 -0.23 3.20 8.79
C ILE A 731 -1.64 2.67 9.08
N ASP A 732 -2.40 2.38 8.04
CA ASP A 732 -3.79 1.89 8.08
C ASP A 732 -3.89 0.35 8.10
N HIS A 733 -2.94 -0.33 7.47
CA HIS A 733 -2.94 -1.79 7.29
C HIS A 733 -1.50 -2.33 7.12
N PRO A 734 -1.16 -3.51 7.67
CA PRO A 734 0.12 -4.18 7.43
C PRO A 734 0.47 -4.32 5.94
N SER A 735 1.73 -4.10 5.59
CA SER A 735 2.23 -4.12 4.21
C SER A 735 1.95 -5.42 3.47
N ASN A 736 1.40 -5.29 2.26
CA ASN A 736 1.36 -6.31 1.22
C ASN A 736 1.07 -5.60 -0.13
N TYR A 737 1.08 -6.34 -1.23
CA TYR A 737 0.40 -5.87 -2.45
C TYR A 737 -1.08 -6.16 -2.33
N PHE A 738 -1.92 -5.17 -2.62
CA PHE A 738 -3.37 -5.30 -2.59
C PHE A 738 -3.93 -5.04 -3.99
N ARG A 739 -4.57 -6.05 -4.59
CA ARG A 739 -5.33 -5.90 -5.85
C ARG A 739 -6.78 -5.56 -5.53
N SER A 740 -7.39 -4.71 -6.35
CA SER A 740 -8.82 -4.42 -6.32
C SER A 740 -9.38 -4.28 -7.73
N GLU A 741 -10.58 -4.81 -7.94
CA GLU A 741 -11.36 -4.65 -9.17
C GLU A 741 -12.62 -3.80 -8.89
N GLU A 742 -12.65 -3.12 -7.74
CA GLU A 742 -13.80 -2.34 -7.30
C GLU A 742 -13.98 -1.08 -8.15
N PRO A 743 -15.22 -0.74 -8.57
CA PRO A 743 -15.52 0.46 -9.35
C PRO A 743 -14.91 1.74 -8.75
N ALA A 744 -14.63 2.73 -9.60
CA ALA A 744 -13.93 3.96 -9.20
C ALA A 744 -14.60 4.73 -8.04
N TRP A 745 -15.91 4.55 -7.83
CA TRP A 745 -16.67 5.17 -6.75
C TRP A 745 -16.57 4.48 -5.38
N TYR A 746 -16.10 3.23 -5.32
CA TYR A 746 -15.88 2.51 -4.06
C TYR A 746 -14.52 2.87 -3.46
N ARG A 747 -14.50 3.09 -2.14
CA ARG A 747 -13.26 3.27 -1.37
C ARG A 747 -12.47 1.96 -1.39
N LYS A 748 -11.24 2.00 -1.87
CA LYS A 748 -10.36 0.83 -1.96
C LYS A 748 -9.63 0.67 -0.64
N ILE A 749 -10.11 -0.29 0.15
CA ILE A 749 -9.57 -0.67 1.45
C ILE A 749 -8.71 -1.92 1.24
N PRO A 750 -7.50 -2.02 1.82
CA PRO A 750 -6.70 -3.23 1.79
C PRO A 750 -7.48 -4.46 2.27
N ALA A 751 -7.42 -5.55 1.49
CA ALA A 751 -8.07 -6.81 1.81
C ALA A 751 -7.14 -7.98 1.45
N GLY A 752 -6.97 -8.93 2.37
CA GLY A 752 -6.09 -10.07 2.21
C GLY A 752 -5.34 -10.43 3.51
N SER A 753 -4.31 -11.25 3.39
CA SER A 753 -3.43 -11.59 4.52
C SER A 753 -2.37 -10.52 4.77
N ARG A 754 -1.96 -10.38 6.05
CA ARG A 754 -0.83 -9.54 6.47
C ARG A 754 0.44 -10.04 5.77
N GLY A 755 1.13 -9.16 5.06
CA GLY A 755 2.37 -9.48 4.34
C GLY A 755 3.65 -9.03 5.07
N SER A 756 3.54 -8.51 6.29
CA SER A 756 4.62 -7.99 7.14
C SER A 756 4.44 -8.38 8.62
N ASP A 757 5.46 -8.11 9.43
CA ASP A 757 5.36 -8.09 10.91
C ASP A 757 4.78 -6.76 11.47
N GLY A 758 4.50 -5.78 10.60
CA GLY A 758 3.90 -4.48 10.92
C GLY A 758 2.40 -4.49 11.27
N TRP A 759 1.89 -3.32 11.67
CA TRP A 759 0.51 -3.12 12.15
C TRP A 759 -0.04 -1.72 11.82
N ALA A 760 -1.37 -1.60 11.82
CA ALA A 760 -2.06 -0.31 11.74
C ALA A 760 -1.77 0.51 13.01
N GLY A 761 -1.12 1.67 12.88
CA GLY A 761 -0.48 2.35 14.00
C GLY A 761 0.31 3.59 13.57
N TRP A 762 1.02 4.21 14.51
CA TRP A 762 1.95 5.31 14.24
C TRP A 762 3.38 4.80 14.17
N TRP A 763 4.03 5.00 13.03
CA TRP A 763 5.35 4.45 12.72
C TRP A 763 6.41 5.55 12.62
N PRO A 764 7.55 5.40 13.32
CA PRO A 764 8.69 6.30 13.16
C PRO A 764 9.36 6.03 11.80
N ASP A 765 9.62 7.07 11.00
CA ASP A 765 10.39 6.89 9.75
C ASP A 765 11.14 8.16 9.28
N PRO A 766 10.50 9.32 9.07
CA PRO A 766 11.21 10.54 8.64
C PRO A 766 12.10 11.12 9.74
N LEU A 767 13.33 11.49 9.38
CA LEU A 767 14.31 12.15 10.24
C LEU A 767 14.21 13.67 10.04
N LEU A 768 13.31 14.31 10.80
CA LEU A 768 13.01 15.74 10.66
C LEU A 768 14.26 16.57 10.99
N PRO A 769 14.67 17.53 10.13
CA PRO A 769 15.89 18.33 10.31
C PRO A 769 15.70 19.44 11.35
N ALA A 770 15.35 19.04 12.57
CA ALA A 770 15.09 19.91 13.71
C ALA A 770 15.78 19.34 14.97
N ASN A 771 16.20 20.23 15.87
CA ASN A 771 16.71 19.87 17.20
C ASN A 771 15.72 20.21 18.33
N THR A 772 14.49 20.61 18.00
CA THR A 772 13.49 21.11 18.95
C THR A 772 12.13 20.47 18.69
N PHE A 773 11.42 20.07 19.76
CA PHE A 773 10.15 19.33 19.71
C PHE A 773 9.34 19.49 20.99
N ASP A 774 8.04 19.19 20.96
CA ASP A 774 7.19 19.09 22.15
C ASP A 774 7.10 17.62 22.61
N LEU A 775 7.59 17.33 23.82
CA LEU A 775 7.49 16.01 24.45
C LEU A 775 6.13 15.87 25.14
N LYS A 776 5.27 15.03 24.55
CA LYS A 776 3.97 14.69 25.15
C LYS A 776 4.16 13.77 26.36
N ALA A 777 3.27 13.92 27.35
CA ALA A 777 3.16 13.03 28.49
C ALA A 777 3.13 11.55 28.06
N GLU A 778 3.86 10.71 28.78
CA GLU A 778 4.01 9.25 28.59
C GLU A 778 4.41 8.78 27.18
N THR A 779 4.81 9.71 26.30
CA THR A 779 5.22 9.43 24.93
C THR A 779 6.73 9.30 24.84
N ALA A 780 7.22 8.20 24.28
CA ALA A 780 8.62 8.07 23.91
C ALA A 780 8.88 8.84 22.60
N GLN A 781 9.80 9.80 22.62
CA GLN A 781 10.28 10.53 21.45
C GLN A 781 11.73 10.11 21.16
N PRO A 782 12.01 9.51 19.99
CA PRO A 782 13.37 9.25 19.55
C PRO A 782 14.00 10.49 18.89
N ILE A 783 15.31 10.65 19.10
CA ILE A 783 16.17 11.68 18.53
C ILE A 783 17.43 11.02 17.99
N TRP A 784 17.84 11.42 16.80
CA TRP A 784 19.08 10.97 16.16
C TRP A 784 20.13 12.08 16.22
N ILE A 785 21.39 11.71 16.46
CA ILE A 785 22.56 12.56 16.22
C ILE A 785 23.46 11.83 15.23
N ILE A 786 23.53 12.33 14.00
CA ILE A 786 24.31 11.74 12.90
C ILE A 786 25.63 12.52 12.78
N PHE A 787 26.74 11.90 13.12
CA PHE A 787 28.08 12.46 13.00
C PHE A 787 28.70 12.09 11.66
N ARG A 788 29.23 13.08 10.93
CA ARG A 788 30.04 12.87 9.71
C ARG A 788 31.52 12.88 10.15
N ILE A 789 32.20 11.74 10.11
CA ILE A 789 33.56 11.62 10.67
C ILE A 789 34.61 12.06 9.63
N PRO A 790 35.42 13.10 9.90
CA PRO A 790 36.46 13.55 8.96
C PRO A 790 37.45 12.44 8.61
N ARG A 791 37.91 12.41 7.36
CA ARG A 791 38.85 11.40 6.84
C ARG A 791 40.23 11.46 7.51
N ASP A 792 40.60 12.65 7.97
CA ASP A 792 41.83 13.01 8.67
C ASP A 792 41.68 13.01 10.20
N ALA A 793 40.49 12.71 10.74
CA ALA A 793 40.26 12.65 12.18
C ALA A 793 41.25 11.71 12.88
N ARG A 794 41.83 12.14 14.00
CA ARG A 794 42.73 11.27 14.78
C ARG A 794 41.94 10.13 15.42
N PRO A 795 42.51 8.91 15.46
CA PRO A 795 41.88 7.80 16.19
C PRO A 795 41.94 8.02 17.70
N GLY A 796 40.97 7.45 18.42
CA GLY A 796 40.85 7.53 19.88
C GLY A 796 39.48 7.99 20.37
N ASP A 797 39.41 8.29 21.67
CA ASP A 797 38.20 8.77 22.36
C ASP A 797 38.02 10.28 22.19
N TYR A 798 36.86 10.69 21.67
CA TYR A 798 36.35 12.06 21.74
C TYR A 798 35.21 12.12 22.75
N ARG A 799 35.22 13.13 23.62
CA ARG A 799 34.25 13.29 24.72
C ARG A 799 33.54 14.64 24.65
N GLY A 800 32.21 14.59 24.72
CA GLY A 800 31.31 15.74 24.67
C GLY A 800 30.12 15.52 25.60
N GLN A 801 29.02 16.25 25.38
CA GLN A 801 27.81 16.13 26.19
C GLN A 801 26.56 16.43 25.36
N VAL A 802 25.45 15.76 25.66
CA VAL A 802 24.11 16.14 25.18
C VAL A 802 23.35 16.79 26.34
N ARG A 803 22.66 17.90 26.07
CA ARG A 803 21.77 18.59 27.01
C ARG A 803 20.39 18.76 26.40
N LEU A 804 19.36 18.54 27.21
CA LEU A 804 17.98 18.88 26.89
C LEU A 804 17.62 20.16 27.64
N ARG A 805 17.04 21.15 26.95
CA ARG A 805 16.56 22.39 27.56
C ARG A 805 15.07 22.62 27.37
N VAL A 806 14.45 23.23 28.37
CA VAL A 806 13.09 23.81 28.28
C VAL A 806 13.15 25.21 28.87
N GLY A 807 12.66 26.22 28.13
CA GLY A 807 12.73 27.62 28.57
C GLY A 807 14.14 28.13 28.90
N GLY A 808 15.18 27.59 28.24
CA GLY A 808 16.59 27.88 28.50
C GLY A 808 17.23 27.10 29.67
N ASN A 809 16.44 26.48 30.55
CA ASN A 809 16.92 25.68 31.67
C ASN A 809 17.29 24.26 31.22
N ILE A 810 18.37 23.69 31.74
CA ILE A 810 18.77 22.29 31.45
C ILE A 810 17.87 21.36 32.28
N VAL A 811 17.10 20.50 31.62
CA VAL A 811 16.23 19.49 32.27
C VAL A 811 16.85 18.09 32.28
N LYS A 812 17.80 17.81 31.37
CA LYS A 812 18.60 16.58 31.36
C LYS A 812 19.97 16.85 30.73
N GLN A 813 20.98 16.12 31.17
CA GLN A 813 22.34 16.19 30.65
C GLN A 813 22.99 14.81 30.73
N VAL A 814 23.63 14.36 29.66
CA VAL A 814 24.28 13.04 29.58
C VAL A 814 25.64 13.17 28.86
N PRO A 815 26.72 12.54 29.36
CA PRO A 815 27.99 12.46 28.65
C PRO A 815 27.85 11.81 27.27
N LEU A 816 28.73 12.20 26.33
CA LEU A 816 28.78 11.67 24.98
C LEU A 816 30.21 11.20 24.67
N ARG A 817 30.37 9.99 24.14
CA ARG A 817 31.66 9.39 23.75
C ARG A 817 31.63 8.87 22.32
N CYS A 818 32.52 9.38 21.47
CA CYS A 818 32.73 8.88 20.11
C CYS A 818 34.11 8.22 20.03
N GLN A 819 34.17 6.93 19.70
CA GLN A 819 35.44 6.22 19.49
C GLN A 819 35.78 6.15 18.00
N ILE A 820 36.88 6.79 17.58
CA ILE A 820 37.33 6.78 16.19
C ILE A 820 38.43 5.74 15.99
N TRP A 821 38.28 4.83 15.03
CA TRP A 821 39.27 3.78 14.74
C TRP A 821 40.47 4.29 13.93
N GLY A 822 41.57 3.52 13.94
CA GLY A 822 42.83 3.82 13.25
C GLY A 822 42.73 3.93 11.73
N PHE A 823 41.78 3.22 11.11
CA PHE A 823 41.63 3.12 9.66
C PHE A 823 40.56 4.09 9.10
N ALA A 824 40.52 4.18 7.76
CA ALA A 824 39.55 4.96 7.01
C ALA A 824 38.81 4.06 6.02
N LEU A 825 37.55 4.36 5.74
CA LEU A 825 36.80 3.75 4.64
C LEU A 825 37.34 4.21 3.27
N PRO A 826 37.04 3.52 2.16
CA PRO A 826 37.33 4.07 0.84
C PRO A 826 36.44 5.30 0.55
N GLU A 827 36.94 6.21 -0.28
CA GLU A 827 36.22 7.44 -0.68
C GLU A 827 35.10 7.13 -1.68
N ARG A 828 35.38 6.23 -2.63
CA ARG A 828 34.39 5.64 -3.54
C ARG A 828 33.94 4.29 -2.98
N THR A 829 32.67 3.96 -3.13
CA THR A 829 32.16 2.64 -2.75
C THR A 829 32.49 1.58 -3.78
N THR A 830 32.57 0.33 -3.32
CA THR A 830 32.85 -0.86 -4.13
C THR A 830 31.60 -1.66 -4.46
N LEU A 831 30.53 -1.51 -3.66
CA LEU A 831 29.19 -2.07 -3.95
C LEU A 831 28.27 -1.01 -4.59
N PRO A 832 27.72 -1.26 -5.79
CA PRO A 832 26.59 -0.50 -6.32
C PRO A 832 25.31 -0.87 -5.56
N ALA A 833 24.90 0.02 -4.66
CA ALA A 833 23.59 0.03 -4.02
C ALA A 833 22.65 0.93 -4.84
N ILE A 834 21.93 0.35 -5.80
CA ILE A 834 21.20 1.09 -6.84
C ILE A 834 19.76 1.39 -6.38
N TYR A 835 19.32 2.63 -6.54
CA TYR A 835 17.99 3.11 -6.17
C TYR A 835 17.44 4.00 -7.29
N ASP A 836 16.25 3.69 -7.80
CA ASP A 836 15.66 4.44 -8.91
C ASP A 836 15.06 5.80 -8.48
N VAL A 837 15.51 6.84 -9.17
CA VAL A 837 15.05 8.22 -8.96
C VAL A 837 13.79 8.48 -9.81
N ARG A 838 12.68 7.81 -9.45
CA ARG A 838 11.34 8.00 -10.03
C ARG A 838 10.38 8.73 -9.08
N LEU A 839 9.44 9.47 -9.67
CA LEU A 839 8.38 10.20 -8.97
C LEU A 839 7.00 9.57 -9.18
N GLY A 840 6.09 9.83 -8.24
CA GLY A 840 4.73 9.29 -8.23
C GLY A 840 3.76 9.93 -9.24
N PRO A 841 2.50 9.46 -9.26
CA PRO A 841 1.41 10.01 -10.09
C PRO A 841 1.12 11.47 -9.67
N GLY A 842 1.76 12.40 -10.38
CA GLY A 842 1.81 13.82 -10.06
C GLY A 842 3.04 14.51 -10.69
N ARG A 843 4.15 13.77 -10.86
CA ARG A 843 5.42 14.18 -11.51
C ARG A 843 6.19 15.36 -10.92
N ASP A 844 5.59 16.14 -10.02
CA ASP A 844 6.27 17.16 -9.23
C ASP A 844 6.60 16.63 -7.83
N PHE A 845 7.81 16.86 -7.36
CA PHE A 845 8.20 16.58 -5.97
C PHE A 845 7.90 17.82 -5.12
N TRP A 846 6.61 18.01 -4.81
CA TRP A 846 6.11 19.02 -3.88
C TRP A 846 6.51 20.46 -4.22
N GLY A 847 6.25 20.84 -5.47
CA GLY A 847 6.48 22.18 -6.03
C GLY A 847 7.71 22.29 -6.94
N LYS A 848 8.58 21.27 -6.97
CA LYS A 848 9.76 21.20 -7.86
C LYS A 848 9.55 20.13 -8.93
N ARG A 849 9.87 20.45 -10.20
CA ARG A 849 9.72 19.51 -11.33
C ARG A 849 10.80 18.44 -11.31
N PHE A 850 10.57 17.30 -11.97
CA PHE A 850 11.54 16.19 -12.01
C PHE A 850 12.98 16.62 -12.39
N ASP A 851 13.12 17.40 -13.47
CA ASP A 851 14.43 17.84 -13.98
C ASP A 851 15.16 18.81 -13.02
N GLU A 852 14.41 19.48 -12.15
CA GLU A 852 14.91 20.41 -11.12
C GLU A 852 15.35 19.67 -9.84
N ILE A 853 14.56 18.68 -9.41
CA ILE A 853 14.79 17.93 -8.17
C ILE A 853 15.76 16.75 -8.35
N TYR A 854 15.85 16.16 -9.56
CA TYR A 854 16.71 15.00 -9.82
C TYR A 854 18.19 15.25 -9.46
N PRO A 855 18.85 16.38 -9.81
CA PRO A 855 20.22 16.63 -9.39
C PRO A 855 20.40 16.75 -7.86
N GLN A 856 19.37 17.24 -7.16
CA GLN A 856 19.35 17.34 -5.69
C GLN A 856 19.23 15.94 -5.07
N LEU A 857 18.37 15.08 -5.61
CA LEU A 857 18.22 13.68 -5.19
C LEU A 857 19.53 12.89 -5.39
N VAL A 858 20.13 12.99 -6.58
CA VAL A 858 21.42 12.35 -6.90
C VAL A 858 22.52 12.76 -5.93
N ALA A 859 22.66 14.07 -5.62
CA ALA A 859 23.65 14.54 -4.65
C ALA A 859 23.37 14.03 -3.22
N PHE A 860 22.10 14.05 -2.80
CA PHE A 860 21.67 13.61 -1.46
C PHE A 860 21.84 12.09 -1.23
N MET A 861 21.80 11.31 -2.31
CA MET A 861 22.11 9.88 -2.33
C MET A 861 23.62 9.62 -2.37
N ALA A 862 24.37 10.37 -3.18
CA ALA A 862 25.83 10.24 -3.28
C ALA A 862 26.54 10.60 -1.96
N GLU A 863 26.10 11.65 -1.26
CA GLU A 863 26.55 11.95 0.12
C GLU A 863 26.35 10.76 1.07
N ARG A 864 25.37 9.90 0.78
CA ARG A 864 25.00 8.70 1.54
C ARG A 864 25.53 7.41 0.93
N ARG A 865 26.53 7.47 0.06
CA ARG A 865 27.14 6.27 -0.57
C ARG A 865 26.16 5.41 -1.40
N LEU A 866 24.95 5.90 -1.67
CA LEU A 866 23.92 5.24 -2.47
C LEU A 866 24.02 5.67 -3.95
N CYS A 867 23.69 4.75 -4.85
CA CYS A 867 23.79 4.94 -6.29
C CYS A 867 22.40 5.19 -6.91
N PRO A 868 22.21 6.26 -7.70
CA PRO A 868 21.04 6.40 -8.58
C PRO A 868 20.97 5.28 -9.63
N ASP A 869 19.82 5.14 -10.28
CA ASP A 869 19.58 4.23 -11.41
C ASP A 869 20.36 4.62 -12.66
N ALA A 870 20.26 5.87 -13.10
CA ALA A 870 20.72 6.32 -14.41
C ALA A 870 21.18 7.78 -14.37
N ILE A 871 22.07 8.13 -15.30
CA ILE A 871 22.44 9.53 -15.63
C ILE A 871 21.31 10.19 -16.45
N ARG A 872 20.91 11.41 -16.08
CA ARG A 872 19.89 12.19 -16.80
C ARG A 872 20.37 13.64 -17.04
N PRO A 873 20.08 14.28 -18.19
CA PRO A 873 19.23 13.78 -19.28
C PRO A 873 19.88 12.65 -20.11
N ASP A 874 19.05 11.87 -20.79
CA ASP A 874 19.49 10.94 -21.85
C ASP A 874 20.25 11.72 -22.96
N PRO A 875 21.24 11.11 -23.63
CA PRO A 875 21.89 11.71 -24.79
C PRO A 875 20.93 11.77 -25.99
N VAL A 876 21.06 12.80 -26.83
CA VAL A 876 20.15 12.98 -27.98
C VAL A 876 20.60 12.08 -29.12
N ILE A 877 20.06 10.87 -29.20
CA ILE A 877 20.34 9.90 -30.26
C ILE A 877 19.11 9.73 -31.14
N ARG A 878 19.28 9.91 -32.46
CA ARG A 878 18.23 9.79 -33.48
C ARG A 878 18.71 9.01 -34.68
N PHE A 879 17.78 8.43 -35.43
CA PHE A 879 18.05 7.79 -36.71
C PHE A 879 17.30 8.52 -37.82
N GLU A 880 18.02 9.27 -38.65
CA GLU A 880 17.48 10.17 -39.66
C GLU A 880 18.14 9.86 -41.02
N ASN A 881 17.34 9.68 -42.08
CA ASN A 881 17.82 9.41 -43.44
C ASN A 881 18.84 8.25 -43.57
N GLY A 882 18.68 7.20 -42.75
CA GLY A 882 19.56 6.03 -42.74
C GLY A 882 20.88 6.23 -42.00
N LYS A 883 21.01 7.28 -41.18
CA LYS A 883 22.20 7.59 -40.38
C LYS A 883 21.83 7.88 -38.94
N VAL A 884 22.76 7.60 -38.02
CA VAL A 884 22.65 8.06 -36.63
C VAL A 884 23.07 9.52 -36.55
N VAL A 885 22.28 10.33 -35.87
CA VAL A 885 22.65 11.67 -35.39
C VAL A 885 22.69 11.57 -33.87
N ALA A 886 23.84 11.89 -33.27
CA ALA A 886 24.04 11.79 -31.83
C ALA A 886 24.67 13.08 -31.29
N ASP A 887 24.13 13.58 -30.18
CA ASP A 887 24.74 14.63 -29.36
C ASP A 887 24.82 14.15 -27.91
N PHE A 888 26.04 14.16 -27.37
CA PHE A 888 26.38 13.72 -26.02
C PHE A 888 26.72 14.90 -25.09
N THR A 889 26.63 16.16 -25.55
CA THR A 889 27.20 17.34 -24.85
C THR A 889 26.71 17.47 -23.40
N ASP A 890 25.40 17.42 -23.16
CA ASP A 890 24.85 17.48 -21.80
C ASP A 890 24.98 16.15 -21.04
N TYR A 891 24.95 15.01 -21.74
CA TYR A 891 25.13 13.69 -21.12
C TYR A 891 26.54 13.55 -20.54
N ASP A 892 27.58 13.87 -21.31
CA ASP A 892 28.98 13.83 -20.87
C ASP A 892 29.23 14.80 -19.70
N ARG A 893 28.64 16.00 -19.76
CA ARG A 893 28.72 17.00 -18.68
C ARG A 893 28.14 16.49 -17.36
N VAL A 894 27.04 15.73 -17.41
CA VAL A 894 26.45 15.12 -16.21
C VAL A 894 27.20 13.83 -15.83
N ALA A 895 27.67 13.03 -16.79
CA ALA A 895 28.43 11.81 -16.54
C ALA A 895 29.79 12.08 -15.87
N GLU A 896 30.51 13.14 -16.26
CA GLU A 896 31.72 13.60 -15.56
C GLU A 896 31.44 14.00 -14.11
N TRP A 897 30.30 14.65 -13.84
CA TRP A 897 29.87 14.97 -12.48
C TRP A 897 29.51 13.72 -11.69
N TYR A 898 28.70 12.84 -12.28
CA TYR A 898 28.19 11.61 -11.67
C TYR A 898 29.33 10.61 -11.33
N PHE A 899 30.18 10.31 -12.31
CA PHE A 899 31.25 9.32 -12.16
C PHE A 899 32.53 9.86 -11.52
N ASP A 900 32.92 11.10 -11.83
CA ASP A 900 34.25 11.61 -11.48
C ASP A 900 34.25 12.71 -10.42
N LYS A 901 33.11 13.38 -10.15
CA LYS A 901 32.94 14.28 -8.99
C LYS A 901 32.22 13.62 -7.80
N LEU A 902 31.10 12.92 -8.05
CA LEU A 902 30.39 12.17 -7.00
C LEU A 902 30.97 10.78 -6.76
N GLY A 903 31.77 10.25 -7.69
CA GLY A 903 32.47 8.97 -7.51
C GLY A 903 31.57 7.73 -7.59
N LEU A 904 30.37 7.87 -8.15
CA LEU A 904 29.35 6.82 -8.18
C LEU A 904 29.80 5.59 -9.01
N PRO A 905 29.51 4.35 -8.57
CA PRO A 905 30.12 3.16 -9.16
C PRO A 905 29.42 2.62 -10.42
N SER A 906 28.15 2.97 -10.66
CA SER A 906 27.31 2.35 -11.70
C SER A 906 26.25 3.32 -12.25
N SER A 907 25.79 3.07 -13.48
CA SER A 907 24.60 3.66 -14.07
C SER A 907 23.99 2.66 -15.05
N TYR A 908 22.66 2.63 -15.15
CA TYR A 908 22.01 2.08 -16.32
C TYR A 908 22.36 2.88 -17.57
N ALA A 909 22.30 2.22 -18.73
CA ALA A 909 22.29 2.89 -20.02
C ALA A 909 21.02 3.77 -20.18
N PRO A 910 21.07 4.82 -21.03
CA PRO A 910 19.95 5.73 -21.28
C PRO A 910 18.59 5.07 -21.50
N GLN A 911 17.54 5.71 -20.98
CA GLN A 911 16.18 5.16 -21.01
C GLN A 911 15.58 5.06 -22.43
N LEU A 912 16.25 5.60 -23.45
CA LEU A 912 15.99 5.33 -24.87
C LEU A 912 16.34 3.89 -25.32
N PHE A 913 17.13 3.12 -24.56
CA PHE A 913 17.53 1.75 -24.91
C PHE A 913 16.75 0.62 -24.24
N TYR A 914 16.00 0.90 -23.16
CA TYR A 914 15.07 -0.03 -22.52
C TYR A 914 14.08 -0.64 -23.53
N LEU A 915 13.62 -1.89 -23.36
CA LEU A 915 12.89 -2.62 -24.41
C LEU A 915 11.45 -2.99 -24.04
N PHE A 916 11.21 -3.73 -22.95
CA PHE A 916 9.87 -4.20 -22.57
C PHE A 916 9.74 -4.44 -21.05
N GLY A 917 8.62 -4.97 -20.59
CA GLY A 917 8.46 -5.50 -19.22
C GLY A 917 7.24 -6.41 -19.12
N TRP A 918 7.15 -7.22 -18.06
CA TRP A 918 6.04 -8.16 -17.81
C TRP A 918 5.66 -9.00 -19.05
N GLY A 919 4.39 -8.98 -19.47
CA GLY A 919 3.88 -9.68 -20.66
C GLY A 919 3.92 -8.87 -21.97
N PHE A 920 4.51 -7.67 -21.98
CA PHE A 920 4.46 -6.78 -23.14
C PHE A 920 5.43 -7.15 -24.26
N PRO A 921 5.07 -6.89 -25.53
CA PRO A 921 6.04 -6.84 -26.63
C PRO A 921 7.00 -5.64 -26.45
N PRO A 922 8.11 -5.56 -27.20
CA PRO A 922 9.00 -4.41 -27.16
C PRO A 922 8.26 -3.14 -27.60
N ARG A 923 8.65 -1.99 -27.03
CA ARG A 923 8.13 -0.71 -27.49
C ARG A 923 8.67 -0.35 -28.88
N ASP A 924 7.89 0.42 -29.63
CA ASP A 924 8.34 1.05 -30.88
C ASP A 924 9.52 2.00 -30.56
N LEU A 925 10.61 1.92 -31.32
CA LEU A 925 11.85 2.67 -31.09
C LEU A 925 12.36 3.29 -32.39
N PHE A 926 12.83 4.54 -32.33
CA PHE A 926 13.36 5.29 -33.48
C PHE A 926 12.43 5.29 -34.72
N GLY A 927 11.11 5.29 -34.51
CA GLY A 927 10.11 5.21 -35.57
C GLY A 927 9.88 3.80 -36.16
N GLN A 928 10.54 2.77 -35.64
CA GLN A 928 10.38 1.37 -36.05
C GLN A 928 9.54 0.57 -35.04
N ARG A 929 8.74 -0.37 -35.57
CA ARG A 929 8.03 -1.41 -34.81
C ARG A 929 8.89 -2.66 -34.71
N PRO A 930 8.92 -3.38 -33.58
CA PRO A 930 9.68 -4.63 -33.44
C PRO A 930 9.17 -5.73 -34.39
N TYR A 931 7.86 -5.76 -34.65
CA TYR A 931 7.20 -6.84 -35.38
C TYR A 931 6.27 -6.31 -36.50
N PRO A 932 5.88 -7.15 -37.48
CA PRO A 932 4.85 -6.80 -38.46
C PRO A 932 3.47 -6.58 -37.82
N GLY A 933 2.64 -5.72 -38.43
CA GLY A 933 1.28 -5.44 -37.97
C GLY A 933 1.20 -4.33 -36.92
N ALA A 934 0.41 -4.55 -35.87
CA ALA A 934 0.13 -3.59 -34.81
C ALA A 934 0.19 -4.27 -33.41
N PRO A 935 0.50 -3.51 -32.35
CA PRO A 935 0.40 -4.00 -30.97
C PRO A 935 -1.00 -4.57 -30.67
N PRO A 936 -1.10 -5.65 -29.87
CA PRO A 936 -0.03 -6.33 -29.14
C PRO A 936 0.65 -7.48 -29.91
N TYR A 937 0.59 -7.48 -31.25
CA TYR A 937 1.26 -8.46 -32.11
C TYR A 937 0.83 -9.91 -31.83
N GLN A 938 -0.48 -10.15 -31.73
CA GLN A 938 -1.06 -11.48 -31.52
C GLN A 938 -0.73 -12.43 -32.68
N GLY A 939 -0.31 -13.66 -32.37
CA GLY A 939 0.00 -14.69 -33.37
C GLY A 939 1.25 -14.43 -34.20
N VAL A 940 2.07 -13.42 -33.85
CA VAL A 940 3.33 -13.13 -34.53
C VAL A 940 4.48 -13.89 -33.85
N ASP A 941 5.38 -14.45 -34.65
CA ASP A 941 6.63 -15.05 -34.16
C ASP A 941 7.52 -13.98 -33.53
N ARG A 942 7.63 -14.02 -32.19
CA ARG A 942 8.41 -13.04 -31.42
C ARG A 942 9.92 -13.29 -31.42
N SER A 943 10.41 -14.40 -31.99
CA SER A 943 11.83 -14.60 -32.28
C SER A 943 12.30 -13.75 -33.48
N ALA A 944 11.38 -13.41 -34.39
CA ALA A 944 11.66 -12.75 -35.66
C ALA A 944 11.47 -11.22 -35.59
N LEU A 945 12.43 -10.51 -34.98
CA LEU A 945 12.49 -9.04 -35.03
C LEU A 945 12.57 -8.51 -36.47
N ARG A 946 11.85 -7.43 -36.76
CA ARG A 946 11.91 -6.74 -38.07
C ARG A 946 13.34 -6.25 -38.36
N PRO A 947 13.89 -6.49 -39.57
CA PRO A 947 15.23 -6.03 -39.94
C PRO A 947 15.46 -4.54 -39.69
N GLN A 948 14.51 -3.67 -40.07
CA GLN A 948 14.68 -2.22 -39.87
C GLN A 948 14.71 -1.82 -38.39
N TYR A 949 13.97 -2.51 -37.51
CA TYR A 949 14.03 -2.27 -36.06
C TYR A 949 15.40 -2.68 -35.51
N LYS A 950 15.85 -3.87 -35.90
CA LYS A 950 17.15 -4.43 -35.53
C LYS A 950 18.31 -3.53 -35.97
N GLU A 951 18.38 -3.22 -37.27
CA GLU A 951 19.38 -2.34 -37.88
C GLU A 951 19.43 -0.96 -37.21
N THR A 952 18.26 -0.36 -36.97
CA THR A 952 18.16 0.97 -36.36
C THR A 952 18.60 0.96 -34.89
N TYR A 953 18.12 0.01 -34.09
CA TYR A 953 18.52 -0.12 -32.69
C TYR A 953 20.03 -0.40 -32.57
N GLN A 954 20.56 -1.31 -33.38
CA GLN A 954 21.99 -1.63 -33.44
C GLN A 954 22.85 -0.43 -33.86
N ALA A 955 22.38 0.40 -34.80
CA ALA A 955 23.09 1.62 -35.20
C ALA A 955 23.17 2.63 -34.04
N CYS A 956 22.04 2.93 -33.39
CA CYS A 956 21.97 3.84 -32.25
C CYS A 956 22.77 3.34 -31.04
N LEU A 957 22.67 2.04 -30.70
CA LEU A 957 23.40 1.43 -29.59
C LEU A 957 24.90 1.41 -29.84
N ARG A 958 25.35 1.17 -31.08
CA ARG A 958 26.77 1.23 -31.43
C ARG A 958 27.34 2.64 -31.26
N ALA A 959 26.59 3.68 -31.68
CA ALA A 959 27.03 5.06 -31.50
C ALA A 959 27.20 5.43 -30.01
N TYR A 960 26.28 4.99 -29.14
CA TYR A 960 26.41 5.14 -27.70
C TYR A 960 27.58 4.33 -27.12
N TRP A 961 27.67 3.03 -27.43
CA TRP A 961 28.64 2.13 -26.81
C TRP A 961 30.08 2.43 -27.21
N GLU A 962 30.35 2.80 -28.47
CA GLU A 962 31.69 3.25 -28.88
C GLU A 962 32.08 4.57 -28.20
N HIS A 963 31.14 5.48 -27.98
CA HIS A 963 31.38 6.72 -27.24
C HIS A 963 31.72 6.43 -25.77
N ILE A 964 30.91 5.62 -25.08
CA ILE A 964 31.15 5.20 -23.68
C ILE A 964 32.49 4.47 -23.51
N LYS A 965 32.92 3.66 -24.49
CA LYS A 965 34.26 3.05 -24.50
C LYS A 965 35.37 4.09 -24.68
N GLN A 966 35.21 5.08 -25.56
CA GLN A 966 36.15 6.19 -25.73
C GLN A 966 36.25 7.09 -24.49
N ARG A 967 35.13 7.31 -23.79
CA ARG A 967 35.07 8.06 -22.52
C ARG A 967 35.67 7.29 -21.33
N GLY A 968 35.86 5.97 -21.43
CA GLY A 968 36.39 5.13 -20.35
C GLY A 968 35.37 4.83 -19.23
N TRP A 969 34.09 4.75 -19.57
CA TRP A 969 32.99 4.48 -18.61
C TRP A 969 32.28 3.13 -18.83
N ALA A 970 32.73 2.32 -19.81
CA ALA A 970 32.06 1.06 -20.21
C ALA A 970 32.00 -0.02 -19.12
N ASP A 971 32.88 0.04 -18.12
CA ASP A 971 32.89 -0.80 -16.92
C ASP A 971 31.75 -0.47 -15.93
N ARG A 972 31.18 0.75 -16.02
CA ARG A 972 30.16 1.31 -15.12
C ARG A 972 28.76 1.38 -15.73
N ILE A 973 28.61 1.07 -17.01
CA ILE A 973 27.32 1.11 -17.73
C ILE A 973 26.73 -0.30 -17.85
N THR A 974 25.47 -0.44 -17.41
CA THR A 974 24.69 -1.69 -17.55
C THR A 974 23.42 -1.44 -18.37
N LEU A 975 23.16 -2.26 -19.39
CA LEU A 975 21.99 -2.13 -20.25
C LEU A 975 20.79 -2.85 -19.63
N TYR A 976 19.94 -2.10 -18.91
CA TYR A 976 18.68 -2.63 -18.38
C TYR A 976 17.62 -2.72 -19.48
N ILE A 977 17.22 -3.94 -19.85
CA ILE A 977 16.34 -4.16 -21.01
C ILE A 977 14.90 -4.55 -20.67
N SER A 978 14.68 -5.19 -19.51
CA SER A 978 13.35 -5.68 -19.13
C SER A 978 13.15 -5.81 -17.63
N ASP A 979 12.04 -5.23 -17.17
CA ASP A 979 11.47 -5.38 -15.83
C ASP A 979 10.53 -6.59 -15.78
N GLU A 980 10.68 -7.46 -14.79
CA GLU A 980 9.87 -8.66 -14.48
C GLU A 980 9.29 -9.44 -15.68
N PRO A 981 10.10 -9.87 -16.67
CA PRO A 981 9.61 -10.52 -17.89
C PRO A 981 8.84 -11.81 -17.58
N PHE A 982 7.65 -11.97 -18.16
CA PHE A 982 6.79 -13.14 -17.95
C PHE A 982 7.32 -14.41 -18.64
N ALA A 983 8.35 -15.00 -18.06
CA ALA A 983 9.05 -16.19 -18.56
C ALA A 983 8.15 -17.42 -18.75
N HIS A 984 6.99 -17.49 -18.09
CA HIS A 984 6.00 -18.55 -18.30
C HIS A 984 5.32 -18.49 -19.68
N LEU A 985 5.42 -17.37 -20.40
CA LEU A 985 4.91 -17.20 -21.77
C LEU A 985 6.01 -17.54 -22.80
N PRO A 986 5.83 -18.56 -23.67
CA PRO A 986 6.84 -18.95 -24.65
C PRO A 986 7.28 -17.80 -25.58
N GLU A 987 6.34 -16.93 -25.97
CA GLU A 987 6.63 -15.77 -26.82
C GLU A 987 7.48 -14.70 -26.11
N ILE A 988 7.48 -14.64 -24.77
CA ILE A 988 8.39 -13.80 -23.99
C ILE A 988 9.77 -14.47 -23.88
N LYS A 989 9.85 -15.80 -23.73
CA LYS A 989 11.14 -16.52 -23.75
C LYS A 989 11.91 -16.30 -25.04
N GLU A 990 11.26 -16.40 -26.19
CA GLU A 990 11.92 -16.20 -27.49
C GLU A 990 12.17 -14.71 -27.82
N GLN A 991 11.28 -13.81 -27.40
CA GLN A 991 11.50 -12.35 -27.46
C GLN A 991 12.79 -11.96 -26.74
N MET A 992 13.01 -12.42 -25.50
CA MET A 992 14.20 -12.09 -24.72
C MET A 992 15.49 -12.53 -25.45
N LYS A 993 15.54 -13.76 -25.96
CA LYS A 993 16.69 -14.28 -26.73
C LYS A 993 16.98 -13.44 -27.96
N ALA A 994 15.95 -13.09 -28.75
CA ALA A 994 16.11 -12.30 -29.97
C ALA A 994 16.62 -10.88 -29.68
N LEU A 995 16.18 -10.27 -28.58
CA LEU A 995 16.65 -8.96 -28.12
C LEU A 995 18.10 -9.01 -27.62
N CYS A 996 18.48 -10.00 -26.81
CA CYS A 996 19.87 -10.17 -26.37
C CYS A 996 20.82 -10.41 -27.55
N ALA A 997 20.43 -11.25 -28.51
CA ALA A 997 21.21 -11.48 -29.73
C ALA A 997 21.37 -10.19 -30.56
N MET A 998 20.31 -9.39 -30.72
CA MET A 998 20.38 -8.08 -31.35
C MET A 998 21.39 -7.14 -30.68
N ILE A 999 21.51 -7.19 -29.34
CA ILE A 999 22.46 -6.38 -28.56
C ILE A 999 23.89 -6.89 -28.72
N HIS A 1000 24.16 -8.18 -28.52
CA HIS A 1000 25.53 -8.72 -28.58
C HIS A 1000 26.12 -8.76 -30.01
N GLU A 1001 25.29 -8.67 -31.05
CA GLU A 1001 25.71 -8.35 -32.42
C GLU A 1001 26.25 -6.91 -32.60
N VAL A 1002 26.03 -6.01 -31.63
CA VAL A 1002 26.73 -4.72 -31.58
C VAL A 1002 28.13 -4.89 -30.99
N ASP A 1003 28.18 -5.45 -29.79
CA ASP A 1003 29.40 -5.79 -29.05
C ASP A 1003 29.06 -6.84 -27.97
N PRO A 1004 29.71 -8.02 -27.95
CA PRO A 1004 29.41 -9.08 -26.98
C PRO A 1004 29.85 -8.75 -25.54
N SER A 1005 30.56 -7.65 -25.31
CA SER A 1005 30.95 -7.19 -23.96
C SER A 1005 29.87 -6.36 -23.26
N ILE A 1006 28.78 -5.99 -23.94
CA ILE A 1006 27.68 -5.19 -23.36
C ILE A 1006 27.01 -5.95 -22.21
N PRO A 1007 27.01 -5.42 -20.97
CA PRO A 1007 26.33 -6.04 -19.85
C PRO A 1007 24.81 -5.87 -19.99
N ILE A 1008 24.10 -6.95 -20.33
CA ILE A 1008 22.64 -7.01 -20.38
C ILE A 1008 22.11 -7.39 -19.00
N TYR A 1009 21.21 -6.57 -18.45
CA TYR A 1009 20.50 -6.77 -17.19
C TYR A 1009 18.99 -6.90 -17.38
N SER A 1010 18.38 -7.77 -16.58
CA SER A 1010 16.94 -7.86 -16.40
C SER A 1010 16.61 -8.23 -14.95
N SER A 1011 15.59 -7.57 -14.40
CA SER A 1011 14.97 -7.88 -13.12
C SER A 1011 14.09 -9.12 -13.32
N THR A 1012 14.62 -10.32 -13.08
CA THR A 1012 13.90 -11.57 -13.41
C THR A 1012 13.29 -12.26 -12.19
N TRP A 1013 13.76 -11.96 -10.97
CA TRP A 1013 13.51 -12.67 -9.70
C TRP A 1013 13.96 -14.14 -9.66
N GLU A 1014 13.68 -14.90 -10.71
CA GLU A 1014 14.04 -16.30 -10.92
C GLU A 1014 15.19 -16.47 -11.93
N HIS A 1015 15.77 -17.67 -11.95
CA HIS A 1015 16.75 -18.09 -12.96
C HIS A 1015 16.04 -18.93 -14.02
N VAL A 1016 16.13 -18.50 -15.28
CA VAL A 1016 15.48 -19.12 -16.45
C VAL A 1016 16.57 -19.74 -17.34
N PRO A 1017 16.80 -21.06 -17.29
CA PRO A 1017 17.94 -21.68 -17.98
C PRO A 1017 17.97 -21.46 -19.50
N GLU A 1018 16.83 -21.21 -20.16
CA GLU A 1018 16.80 -20.91 -21.59
C GLU A 1018 17.32 -19.50 -21.96
N TRP A 1019 17.70 -18.68 -20.97
CA TRP A 1019 18.37 -17.38 -21.15
C TRP A 1019 19.84 -17.40 -20.68
N ASP A 1020 20.40 -18.56 -20.29
CA ASP A 1020 21.83 -18.72 -20.03
C ASP A 1020 22.66 -18.25 -21.24
N GLY A 1021 23.63 -17.36 -21.01
CA GLY A 1021 24.45 -16.75 -22.06
C GLY A 1021 23.73 -15.66 -22.89
N CYS A 1022 22.42 -15.47 -22.72
CA CYS A 1022 21.69 -14.31 -23.27
C CYS A 1022 21.67 -13.15 -22.27
N ILE A 1023 21.39 -13.45 -21.00
CA ILE A 1023 21.46 -12.49 -19.89
C ILE A 1023 22.82 -12.63 -19.20
N THR A 1024 23.57 -11.52 -19.14
CA THR A 1024 24.92 -11.46 -18.53
C THR A 1024 24.92 -10.92 -17.11
N VAL A 1025 23.81 -10.31 -16.67
CA VAL A 1025 23.59 -9.81 -15.32
C VAL A 1025 22.18 -10.21 -14.88
N TRP A 1026 22.07 -11.13 -13.94
CA TRP A 1026 20.79 -11.66 -13.45
C TRP A 1026 20.30 -10.89 -12.22
N GLY A 1027 19.11 -10.30 -12.27
CA GLY A 1027 18.41 -9.74 -11.11
C GLY A 1027 17.60 -10.82 -10.39
N LEU A 1028 18.13 -11.35 -9.29
CA LEU A 1028 17.53 -12.48 -8.55
C LEU A 1028 16.95 -12.04 -7.20
N GLY A 1029 15.92 -12.74 -6.72
CA GLY A 1029 15.34 -12.49 -5.40
C GLY A 1029 16.27 -12.88 -4.25
N HIS A 1030 16.55 -11.94 -3.34
CA HIS A 1030 17.36 -12.22 -2.14
C HIS A 1030 16.67 -13.10 -1.09
N ASP A 1031 15.37 -13.37 -1.27
CA ASP A 1031 14.54 -14.22 -0.39
C ASP A 1031 14.82 -15.73 -0.55
N GLY A 1032 15.40 -16.15 -1.68
CA GLY A 1032 15.80 -17.54 -1.94
C GLY A 1032 14.96 -18.28 -2.97
N ARG A 1033 14.15 -17.58 -3.79
CA ARG A 1033 13.49 -18.17 -4.98
C ARG A 1033 14.47 -18.87 -5.90
N VAL A 1034 15.69 -18.32 -6.02
CA VAL A 1034 16.86 -19.03 -6.54
C VAL A 1034 17.78 -19.37 -5.35
N PRO A 1035 17.95 -20.65 -4.99
CA PRO A 1035 18.73 -21.02 -3.82
C PRO A 1035 20.25 -20.94 -4.13
N PRO A 1036 21.12 -20.66 -3.13
CA PRO A 1036 22.50 -20.22 -3.37
C PRO A 1036 23.39 -21.24 -4.08
N GLU A 1037 23.07 -22.53 -4.02
CA GLU A 1037 23.82 -23.62 -4.66
C GLU A 1037 23.78 -23.53 -6.19
N LYS A 1038 22.82 -22.78 -6.76
CA LYS A 1038 22.78 -22.46 -8.20
C LYS A 1038 23.73 -21.32 -8.59
N PHE A 1039 24.14 -20.45 -7.66
CA PHE A 1039 24.93 -19.26 -7.99
C PHE A 1039 26.30 -19.58 -8.63
N PRO A 1040 27.04 -20.65 -8.25
CA PRO A 1040 28.24 -21.07 -8.97
C PRO A 1040 27.97 -21.43 -10.43
N ALA A 1041 26.92 -22.21 -10.71
CA ALA A 1041 26.58 -22.63 -12.07
C ALA A 1041 26.18 -21.45 -12.97
N ILE A 1042 25.49 -20.44 -12.43
CA ILE A 1042 25.16 -19.19 -13.15
C ILE A 1042 26.45 -18.41 -13.49
N ARG A 1043 27.41 -18.35 -12.56
CA ARG A 1043 28.72 -17.71 -12.77
C ARG A 1043 29.61 -18.46 -13.75
N GLU A 1044 29.52 -19.80 -13.80
CA GLU A 1044 30.20 -20.63 -14.80
C GLU A 1044 29.69 -20.38 -16.24
N LYS A 1045 28.49 -19.80 -16.42
CA LYS A 1045 28.02 -19.26 -17.72
C LYS A 1045 28.59 -17.87 -18.05
N GLY A 1046 29.45 -17.31 -17.21
CA GLY A 1046 30.04 -15.98 -17.37
C GLY A 1046 29.16 -14.83 -16.86
N ALA A 1047 28.01 -15.11 -16.22
CA ALA A 1047 27.08 -14.08 -15.80
C ALA A 1047 27.36 -13.55 -14.37
N LYS A 1048 27.15 -12.24 -14.19
CA LYS A 1048 27.04 -11.58 -12.88
C LYS A 1048 25.66 -11.86 -12.27
N ILE A 1049 25.57 -11.78 -10.94
CA ILE A 1049 24.32 -11.81 -10.19
C ILE A 1049 24.21 -10.48 -9.43
N TRP A 1050 23.04 -9.86 -9.51
CA TRP A 1050 22.57 -8.73 -8.70
C TRP A 1050 21.34 -9.18 -7.88
N TYR A 1051 21.05 -8.53 -6.76
CA TYR A 1051 19.75 -8.71 -6.09
C TYR A 1051 18.73 -7.69 -6.59
N THR A 1052 17.58 -8.18 -7.06
CA THR A 1052 16.39 -7.38 -7.34
C THR A 1052 15.56 -7.26 -6.07
N THR A 1053 15.04 -6.05 -5.78
CA THR A 1053 14.19 -5.79 -4.61
C THR A 1053 13.00 -4.89 -4.94
N ASP A 1054 11.80 -5.41 -4.71
CA ASP A 1054 10.51 -4.71 -4.72
C ASP A 1054 9.65 -5.24 -3.56
N GLY A 1055 8.85 -4.37 -2.95
CA GLY A 1055 7.91 -4.69 -1.89
C GLY A 1055 8.56 -5.13 -0.58
N GLN A 1056 9.71 -4.57 -0.23
CA GLN A 1056 10.61 -5.07 0.82
C GLN A 1056 11.13 -4.00 1.80
N MET A 1057 11.25 -2.73 1.41
CA MET A 1057 11.80 -1.66 2.26
C MET A 1057 10.70 -0.83 2.92
N CYS A 1058 9.78 -1.51 3.61
CA CYS A 1058 8.53 -0.91 4.08
C CYS A 1058 8.69 -0.06 5.35
N ILE A 1059 7.80 0.92 5.55
CA ILE A 1059 7.73 1.71 6.78
C ILE A 1059 7.34 0.83 7.97
N ASP A 1060 6.42 -0.13 7.80
CA ASP A 1060 5.92 -1.02 8.87
C ASP A 1060 6.79 -2.26 9.13
N THR A 1061 8.12 -2.16 8.97
CA THR A 1061 9.09 -3.14 9.49
C THR A 1061 9.63 -2.67 10.86
N PRO A 1062 9.48 -3.45 11.95
CA PRO A 1062 10.03 -3.07 13.25
C PRO A 1062 11.55 -2.85 13.30
N TYR A 1063 12.31 -3.51 12.44
CA TYR A 1063 13.75 -3.27 12.25
C TYR A 1063 14.03 -2.96 10.77
N CYS A 1064 15.02 -2.11 10.47
CA CYS A 1064 15.46 -1.82 9.09
C CYS A 1064 16.37 -2.93 8.55
N ALA A 1065 15.91 -4.19 8.65
CA ALA A 1065 16.74 -5.37 8.42
C ALA A 1065 17.12 -5.56 6.95
N VAL A 1066 16.23 -5.25 6.00
CA VAL A 1066 16.52 -5.34 4.56
C VAL A 1066 17.52 -4.25 4.16
N GLU A 1067 17.21 -3.03 4.56
CA GLU A 1067 18.00 -1.83 4.27
C GLU A 1067 19.43 -1.99 4.78
N ARG A 1068 19.59 -2.47 6.03
CA ARG A 1068 20.89 -2.63 6.68
C ARG A 1068 21.68 -3.85 6.19
N LEU A 1069 21.02 -4.96 5.82
CA LEU A 1069 21.66 -6.25 5.56
C LEU A 1069 21.76 -6.65 4.09
N LEU A 1070 21.09 -5.99 3.13
CA LEU A 1070 21.29 -6.29 1.69
C LEU A 1070 22.78 -6.28 1.26
N PRO A 1071 23.62 -5.34 1.74
CA PRO A 1071 25.06 -5.40 1.51
C PRO A 1071 25.74 -6.60 2.20
N HIS A 1072 25.27 -7.02 3.38
CA HIS A 1072 25.76 -8.25 4.05
C HIS A 1072 25.44 -9.49 3.20
N TYR A 1073 24.23 -9.59 2.63
CA TYR A 1073 23.88 -10.64 1.66
C TYR A 1073 24.82 -10.60 0.44
N CYS A 1074 25.09 -9.41 -0.11
CA CYS A 1074 26.00 -9.24 -1.24
C CYS A 1074 27.40 -9.77 -0.92
N PHE A 1075 27.95 -9.44 0.26
CA PHE A 1075 29.24 -9.92 0.72
C PHE A 1075 29.28 -11.43 1.01
N HIS A 1076 28.24 -12.00 1.65
CA HIS A 1076 28.23 -13.43 1.95
C HIS A 1076 28.16 -14.26 0.68
N TYR A 1077 27.26 -13.93 -0.24
CA TYR A 1077 26.96 -14.77 -1.41
C TYR A 1077 27.74 -14.41 -2.68
N GLY A 1078 28.55 -13.34 -2.66
CA GLY A 1078 29.34 -12.87 -3.80
C GLY A 1078 28.50 -12.21 -4.90
N VAL A 1079 27.42 -11.54 -4.51
CA VAL A 1079 26.52 -10.80 -5.42
C VAL A 1079 27.08 -9.39 -5.62
N SER A 1080 27.08 -8.87 -6.85
CA SER A 1080 27.93 -7.75 -7.24
C SER A 1080 27.27 -6.37 -7.24
N ALA A 1081 25.96 -6.31 -7.02
CA ALA A 1081 25.16 -5.12 -6.76
C ALA A 1081 23.78 -5.53 -6.22
N TYR A 1082 22.99 -4.57 -5.77
CA TYR A 1082 21.54 -4.74 -5.64
C TYR A 1082 20.82 -3.49 -6.16
N GLU A 1083 19.56 -3.66 -6.54
CA GLU A 1083 18.71 -2.56 -7.01
C GLU A 1083 17.33 -2.55 -6.31
N PHE A 1084 16.84 -1.34 -6.05
CA PHE A 1084 15.51 -1.08 -5.50
C PHE A 1084 14.76 -0.06 -6.38
N TRP A 1085 13.52 -0.38 -6.72
CA TRP A 1085 12.76 0.26 -7.79
C TRP A 1085 12.33 1.72 -7.56
N GLY A 1086 12.58 2.32 -6.39
CA GLY A 1086 12.21 3.73 -6.15
C GLY A 1086 12.77 4.33 -4.86
N VAL A 1087 13.21 5.60 -4.92
CA VAL A 1087 13.67 6.37 -3.74
C VAL A 1087 12.76 7.55 -3.37
N ALA A 1088 11.90 8.00 -4.28
CA ALA A 1088 11.09 9.22 -4.16
C ALA A 1088 9.63 9.07 -4.65
N TRP A 1089 9.14 7.85 -4.86
CA TRP A 1089 7.82 7.55 -5.42
C TRP A 1089 6.68 7.75 -4.39
N ASN A 1090 6.27 9.01 -4.23
CA ASN A 1090 5.19 9.41 -3.31
C ASN A 1090 3.85 9.51 -4.05
N THR A 1091 2.78 8.89 -3.53
CA THR A 1091 1.41 8.98 -4.09
C THR A 1091 0.48 9.91 -3.31
N TYR A 1092 0.81 10.20 -2.05
CA TYR A 1092 0.10 11.09 -1.13
C TYR A 1092 1.13 12.00 -0.42
N ASN A 1093 0.68 12.92 0.45
CA ASN A 1093 1.59 13.54 1.41
C ASN A 1093 2.10 12.46 2.39
N PRO A 1094 3.39 12.09 2.35
CA PRO A 1094 3.91 10.96 3.14
C PRO A 1094 3.93 11.24 4.64
N TYR A 1095 3.78 12.50 5.07
CA TYR A 1095 3.64 12.86 6.49
C TYR A 1095 2.22 12.64 7.02
N GLU A 1096 1.20 12.74 6.16
CA GLU A 1096 -0.21 12.50 6.51
C GLU A 1096 -0.62 11.04 6.33
N PHE A 1097 -0.03 10.35 5.35
CA PHE A 1097 -0.35 8.97 4.98
C PHE A 1097 0.93 8.20 4.69
N GLY A 1098 1.36 7.32 5.58
CA GLY A 1098 2.57 6.48 5.40
C GLY A 1098 2.41 5.34 4.38
N TRP A 1099 1.39 5.39 3.52
CA TRP A 1099 1.00 4.32 2.62
C TRP A 1099 0.62 4.84 1.23
N HIS A 1100 0.45 3.93 0.27
CA HIS A 1100 0.22 4.28 -1.13
C HIS A 1100 -1.26 4.37 -1.52
N SER A 1101 -1.55 5.16 -2.54
CA SER A 1101 -2.85 5.08 -3.21
C SER A 1101 -3.02 3.74 -3.92
N PHE A 1102 -4.27 3.38 -4.18
CA PHE A 1102 -4.53 2.42 -5.24
C PHE A 1102 -4.32 3.13 -6.59
N ILE A 1103 -3.39 2.63 -7.40
CA ILE A 1103 -3.12 3.09 -8.76
C ILE A 1103 -3.65 2.07 -9.78
N HIS A 1104 -3.87 2.49 -11.02
CA HIS A 1104 -4.05 1.55 -12.13
C HIS A 1104 -2.71 0.94 -12.54
N GLN A 1105 -2.66 -0.38 -12.67
CA GLN A 1105 -1.57 -1.11 -13.32
C GLN A 1105 -2.12 -1.92 -14.51
N SER A 1106 -1.22 -2.30 -15.41
CA SER A 1106 -1.43 -3.25 -16.50
C SER A 1106 -0.12 -4.04 -16.64
N ASP A 1107 -0.17 -5.36 -16.49
CA ASP A 1107 0.99 -6.26 -16.59
C ASP A 1107 1.09 -6.93 -17.97
N ARG A 1108 0.01 -6.86 -18.76
CA ARG A 1108 -0.07 -7.37 -20.13
C ARG A 1108 -1.11 -6.62 -20.96
N PRO A 1109 -0.98 -6.60 -22.29
CA PRO A 1109 -1.90 -5.87 -23.15
C PRO A 1109 -3.36 -6.31 -23.02
N GLY A 1110 -4.22 -5.37 -22.59
CA GLY A 1110 -5.68 -5.56 -22.50
C GLY A 1110 -6.21 -5.83 -21.08
N GLU A 1111 -5.34 -6.10 -20.10
CA GLU A 1111 -5.73 -6.23 -18.69
C GLU A 1111 -5.40 -4.94 -17.92
N SER A 1112 -6.28 -4.51 -17.02
CA SER A 1112 -5.97 -3.50 -16.02
C SER A 1112 -6.77 -3.73 -14.74
N TYR A 1113 -6.13 -3.46 -13.61
CA TYR A 1113 -6.69 -3.59 -12.26
C TYR A 1113 -6.13 -2.47 -11.38
N TRP A 1114 -6.75 -2.26 -10.22
CA TRP A 1114 -6.18 -1.39 -9.20
C TRP A 1114 -5.18 -2.17 -8.35
N VAL A 1115 -4.01 -1.59 -8.09
CA VAL A 1115 -3.01 -2.13 -7.18
C VAL A 1115 -2.61 -1.06 -6.18
N ARG A 1116 -2.41 -1.45 -4.93
CA ARG A 1116 -1.70 -0.66 -3.92
C ARG A 1116 -0.45 -1.42 -3.49
N TYR A 1117 0.66 -0.71 -3.42
CA TYR A 1117 1.97 -1.24 -3.04
C TYR A 1117 2.16 -1.25 -1.51
N PRO A 1118 3.14 -2.04 -1.00
CA PRO A 1118 3.53 -2.02 0.41
C PRO A 1118 3.89 -0.62 0.91
N ASN A 1119 3.68 -0.37 2.19
CA ASN A 1119 3.69 0.97 2.77
C ASN A 1119 5.12 1.56 2.78
N GLY A 1120 5.34 2.69 2.12
CA GLY A 1120 6.66 3.32 2.03
C GLY A 1120 7.58 2.71 0.97
N ASP A 1121 7.12 1.69 0.25
CA ASP A 1121 7.91 1.03 -0.77
C ASP A 1121 8.00 1.92 -2.03
N GLY A 1122 9.20 2.05 -2.60
CA GLY A 1122 9.49 3.05 -3.62
C GLY A 1122 9.77 4.48 -3.10
N TYR A 1123 9.69 4.78 -1.80
CA TYR A 1123 10.24 6.03 -1.25
C TYR A 1123 10.96 5.90 0.10
N LEU A 1124 12.20 6.38 0.13
CA LEU A 1124 13.02 6.52 1.34
C LEU A 1124 13.41 7.98 1.61
N ILE A 1125 13.19 8.89 0.65
CA ILE A 1125 13.40 10.34 0.79
C ILE A 1125 12.05 11.06 0.90
N TYR A 1126 11.93 11.92 1.91
CA TYR A 1126 10.75 12.75 2.16
C TYR A 1126 10.95 14.19 1.63
N PRO A 1127 9.87 14.86 1.19
CA PRO A 1127 9.92 16.26 0.75
C PRO A 1127 9.99 17.22 1.95
N GLY A 1128 10.86 18.22 1.94
CA GLY A 1128 10.87 19.23 3.01
C GLY A 1128 9.69 20.22 2.98
N GLN A 1129 9.14 20.49 1.80
CA GLN A 1129 8.16 21.57 1.59
C GLN A 1129 6.87 21.42 2.45
N PRO A 1130 6.26 20.22 2.63
CA PRO A 1130 5.11 20.03 3.52
C PRO A 1130 5.38 20.30 5.00
N ILE A 1131 6.64 20.33 5.45
CA ILE A 1131 7.04 20.67 6.83
C ILE A 1131 7.74 22.04 6.93
N GLY A 1132 7.72 22.85 5.86
CA GLY A 1132 8.34 24.18 5.83
C GLY A 1132 9.88 24.17 5.69
N TYR A 1133 10.48 23.07 5.26
CA TYR A 1133 11.92 22.91 5.05
C TYR A 1133 12.27 23.00 3.55
N ASP A 1134 13.16 23.91 3.14
CA ASP A 1134 13.66 23.96 1.76
C ASP A 1134 14.82 22.97 1.57
N GLY A 1135 14.47 21.70 1.36
CA GLY A 1135 15.44 20.63 1.15
C GLY A 1135 14.80 19.24 1.11
N LEU A 1136 15.67 18.22 1.08
CA LEU A 1136 15.30 16.81 1.15
C LEU A 1136 15.42 16.31 2.59
N VAL A 1137 14.44 15.52 3.04
CA VAL A 1137 14.37 14.97 4.40
C VAL A 1137 14.69 13.48 4.34
N SER A 1138 15.61 13.04 5.20
CA SER A 1138 16.05 11.64 5.27
C SER A 1138 15.04 10.77 6.02
N SER A 1139 15.23 9.45 6.00
CA SER A 1139 14.48 8.49 6.81
C SER A 1139 15.42 7.54 7.55
N ILE A 1140 14.92 6.89 8.60
CA ILE A 1140 15.64 5.80 9.29
C ILE A 1140 16.07 4.73 8.27
N ARG A 1141 15.17 4.36 7.34
CA ARG A 1141 15.46 3.40 6.26
C ARG A 1141 16.62 3.85 5.36
N LEU A 1142 16.67 5.13 4.96
CA LEU A 1142 17.74 5.66 4.11
C LEU A 1142 19.10 5.70 4.81
N GLU A 1143 19.15 6.10 6.08
CA GLU A 1143 20.40 6.08 6.86
C GLU A 1143 20.85 4.65 7.16
N GLN A 1144 19.94 3.70 7.32
CA GLN A 1144 20.28 2.28 7.49
C GLN A 1144 20.77 1.62 6.19
N ALA A 1145 20.25 2.01 5.03
CA ALA A 1145 20.80 1.64 3.73
C ALA A 1145 22.23 2.19 3.55
N ARG A 1146 22.46 3.47 3.89
CA ARG A 1146 23.78 4.11 3.90
C ARG A 1146 24.79 3.34 4.77
N GLU A 1147 24.44 3.08 6.03
CA GLU A 1147 25.31 2.33 6.95
C GLU A 1147 25.57 0.90 6.46
N GLY A 1148 24.59 0.23 5.84
CA GLY A 1148 24.78 -1.10 5.25
C GLY A 1148 25.89 -1.12 4.20
N VAL A 1149 25.98 -0.08 3.35
CA VAL A 1149 27.06 0.04 2.36
C VAL A 1149 28.41 0.29 3.05
N GLU A 1150 28.45 0.99 4.18
CA GLU A 1150 29.68 1.19 4.96
C GLU A 1150 30.17 -0.11 5.62
N ASP A 1151 29.27 -0.93 6.17
CA ASP A 1151 29.58 -2.29 6.65
C ASP A 1151 30.23 -3.15 5.56
N TYR A 1152 29.75 -3.07 4.32
CA TYR A 1152 30.35 -3.81 3.20
C TYR A 1152 31.82 -3.44 3.00
N GLU A 1153 32.16 -2.15 3.09
CA GLU A 1153 33.56 -1.71 2.98
C GLU A 1153 34.41 -2.18 4.18
N TYR A 1154 33.84 -2.31 5.39
CA TYR A 1154 34.53 -2.99 6.51
C TYR A 1154 34.84 -4.46 6.15
N PHE A 1155 33.90 -5.18 5.55
CA PHE A 1155 34.06 -6.60 5.22
C PHE A 1155 35.09 -6.81 4.10
N VAL A 1156 35.05 -5.96 3.07
CA VAL A 1156 36.04 -5.95 1.97
C VAL A 1156 37.43 -5.62 2.51
N LEU A 1157 37.57 -4.59 3.34
CA LEU A 1157 38.85 -4.20 3.95
C LEU A 1157 39.41 -5.33 4.85
N LEU A 1158 38.58 -5.95 5.68
CA LEU A 1158 39.02 -7.07 6.52
C LEU A 1158 39.43 -8.29 5.68
N SER A 1159 38.69 -8.63 4.62
CA SER A 1159 39.05 -9.74 3.73
C SER A 1159 40.41 -9.50 3.04
N GLN A 1160 40.63 -8.29 2.51
CA GLN A 1160 41.92 -7.93 1.90
C GLN A 1160 43.07 -7.98 2.90
N LEU A 1161 42.85 -7.56 4.15
CA LEU A 1161 43.86 -7.65 5.22
C LEU A 1161 44.14 -9.10 5.64
N ILE A 1162 43.14 -9.99 5.64
CA ILE A 1162 43.33 -11.44 5.89
C ILE A 1162 44.23 -12.06 4.82
N ASP A 1163 44.00 -11.75 3.54
CA ASP A 1163 44.81 -12.32 2.44
C ASP A 1163 46.24 -11.77 2.43
N GLN A 1164 46.41 -10.48 2.76
CA GLN A 1164 47.74 -9.88 2.99
C GLN A 1164 48.45 -10.43 4.23
N ALA A 1165 47.72 -10.77 5.29
CA ALA A 1165 48.28 -11.41 6.49
C ALA A 1165 48.71 -12.86 6.21
N LYS A 1166 47.89 -13.63 5.49
CA LYS A 1166 48.20 -15.01 5.05
C LYS A 1166 49.45 -15.08 4.19
N THR A 1167 49.56 -14.22 3.18
CA THR A 1167 50.75 -14.16 2.31
C THR A 1167 52.02 -13.72 3.05
N ARG A 1168 51.89 -13.08 4.22
CA ARG A 1168 52.99 -12.75 5.15
C ARG A 1168 53.19 -13.78 6.27
N GLY A 1169 52.41 -14.86 6.33
CA GLY A 1169 52.48 -15.88 7.38
C GLY A 1169 52.01 -15.42 8.78
N ARG A 1170 51.22 -14.35 8.87
CA ARG A 1170 50.62 -13.86 10.13
C ARG A 1170 49.36 -14.68 10.49
N ASP A 1171 49.05 -14.78 11.79
CA ASP A 1171 47.80 -15.41 12.25
C ASP A 1171 46.57 -14.53 11.91
N THR A 1172 45.51 -15.16 11.41
CA THR A 1172 44.28 -14.53 10.93
C THR A 1172 43.01 -15.04 11.62
N LYS A 1173 43.11 -15.95 12.60
CA LYS A 1173 41.93 -16.66 13.18
C LYS A 1173 40.81 -15.75 13.68
N GLU A 1174 41.11 -14.75 14.52
CA GLU A 1174 40.08 -13.86 15.05
C GLU A 1174 39.48 -12.94 13.97
N ALA A 1175 40.25 -12.60 12.93
CA ALA A 1175 39.76 -11.86 11.77
C ALA A 1175 38.82 -12.71 10.90
N GLU A 1176 39.18 -13.97 10.63
CA GLU A 1176 38.34 -14.93 9.91
C GLU A 1176 37.07 -15.27 10.67
N LYS A 1177 37.16 -15.39 12.00
CA LYS A 1177 36.02 -15.57 12.90
C LYS A 1177 35.08 -14.36 12.86
N ALA A 1178 35.59 -13.13 13.01
CA ALA A 1178 34.76 -11.92 12.90
C ALA A 1178 34.06 -11.80 11.54
N LEU A 1179 34.75 -12.16 10.44
CA LEU A 1179 34.17 -12.21 9.10
C LEU A 1179 33.19 -13.39 8.90
N THR A 1180 33.30 -14.44 9.69
CA THR A 1180 32.34 -15.57 9.72
C THR A 1180 31.08 -15.20 10.50
N GLU A 1181 31.22 -14.52 11.64
CA GLU A 1181 30.09 -13.95 12.39
C GLU A 1181 29.29 -12.94 11.54
N ALA A 1182 29.96 -12.16 10.67
CA ALA A 1182 29.30 -11.29 9.67
C ALA A 1182 28.41 -12.07 8.71
N ARG A 1183 28.94 -13.16 8.12
CA ARG A 1183 28.19 -14.01 7.20
C ARG A 1183 27.00 -14.70 7.88
N GLN A 1184 27.11 -14.99 9.18
CA GLN A 1184 26.04 -15.59 9.98
C GLN A 1184 24.88 -14.64 10.33
N LEU A 1185 24.99 -13.33 10.05
CA LEU A 1185 23.87 -12.38 10.17
C LEU A 1185 22.83 -12.53 9.05
N VAL A 1186 23.15 -13.24 7.96
CA VAL A 1186 22.34 -13.32 6.74
C VAL A 1186 22.26 -14.75 6.20
N LEU A 1187 21.06 -15.23 5.89
CA LEU A 1187 20.82 -16.60 5.43
C LEU A 1187 19.81 -16.62 4.28
N ILE A 1188 20.00 -17.52 3.32
CA ILE A 1188 19.06 -17.77 2.22
C ILE A 1188 18.69 -19.27 2.24
N PRO A 1189 17.39 -19.62 2.19
CA PRO A 1189 16.23 -18.73 2.17
C PRO A 1189 16.00 -18.02 3.52
N ASN A 1190 15.54 -16.76 3.47
CA ASN A 1190 15.12 -16.00 4.65
C ASN A 1190 13.58 -15.93 4.72
N PRO A 1191 13.00 -15.37 5.81
CA PRO A 1191 11.56 -15.16 5.94
C PRO A 1191 10.91 -14.20 4.92
N GLY A 1192 11.68 -13.57 4.03
CA GLY A 1192 11.25 -12.51 3.12
C GLY A 1192 11.32 -11.12 3.77
N GLY A 1193 11.70 -10.11 2.98
CA GLY A 1193 12.10 -8.78 3.46
C GLY A 1193 11.17 -8.07 4.45
N ARG A 1194 9.86 -8.32 4.34
CA ARG A 1194 8.83 -7.67 5.18
C ARG A 1194 8.66 -8.29 6.58
N TYR A 1195 9.44 -9.30 6.95
CA TYR A 1195 9.41 -9.91 8.29
C TYR A 1195 10.72 -9.66 9.04
N SER A 1196 11.05 -8.38 9.22
CA SER A 1196 12.33 -7.90 9.77
C SER A 1196 12.73 -8.54 11.10
N THR A 1197 11.78 -8.77 12.00
CA THR A 1197 11.97 -9.40 13.31
C THR A 1197 12.38 -10.87 13.23
N ARG A 1198 12.12 -11.52 12.09
CA ARG A 1198 12.51 -12.91 11.81
C ARG A 1198 13.80 -13.00 10.99
N MET A 1199 14.14 -11.95 10.25
CA MET A 1199 15.43 -11.82 9.56
C MET A 1199 16.55 -11.43 10.54
N LEU A 1200 16.23 -10.54 11.48
CA LEU A 1200 17.15 -10.01 12.47
C LEU A 1200 16.51 -10.13 13.87
N PRO A 1201 16.46 -11.33 14.47
CA PRO A 1201 15.88 -11.54 15.80
C PRO A 1201 16.66 -10.85 16.93
N HIS A 1202 17.96 -10.61 16.71
CA HIS A 1202 18.91 -10.01 17.65
C HIS A 1202 19.55 -8.75 17.03
N PRO A 1203 18.84 -7.61 16.96
CA PRO A 1203 19.33 -6.39 16.30
C PRO A 1203 20.65 -5.85 16.86
N GLU A 1204 20.94 -6.10 18.14
CA GLU A 1204 22.20 -5.77 18.81
C GLU A 1204 23.42 -6.46 18.18
N ARG A 1205 23.25 -7.63 17.56
CA ARG A 1205 24.35 -8.40 16.94
C ARG A 1205 25.02 -7.65 15.79
N VAL A 1206 24.31 -6.74 15.11
CA VAL A 1206 24.90 -5.91 14.03
C VAL A 1206 26.02 -5.03 14.59
N GLU A 1207 25.78 -4.34 15.71
CA GLU A 1207 26.80 -3.52 16.37
C GLU A 1207 27.94 -4.37 16.95
N GLU A 1208 27.64 -5.52 17.56
CA GLU A 1208 28.67 -6.41 18.11
C GLU A 1208 29.64 -6.91 17.04
N VAL A 1209 29.09 -7.42 15.94
CA VAL A 1209 29.86 -7.99 14.82
C VAL A 1209 30.67 -6.91 14.12
N ARG A 1210 30.06 -5.75 13.80
CA ARG A 1210 30.79 -4.60 13.22
C ARG A 1210 31.93 -4.12 14.13
N ARG A 1211 31.73 -4.12 15.45
CA ARG A 1211 32.77 -3.78 16.44
C ARG A 1211 33.90 -4.82 16.51
N ALA A 1212 33.59 -6.11 16.34
CA ALA A 1212 34.60 -7.16 16.27
C ALA A 1212 35.46 -7.04 14.99
N ILE A 1213 34.82 -6.79 13.86
CA ILE A 1213 35.46 -6.57 12.55
C ILE A 1213 36.36 -5.33 12.59
N ALA A 1214 35.91 -4.23 13.18
CA ALA A 1214 36.69 -3.01 13.34
C ALA A 1214 38.01 -3.24 14.12
N ARG A 1215 37.95 -4.04 15.20
CA ARG A 1215 39.15 -4.44 15.97
C ARG A 1215 40.10 -5.29 15.12
N ALA A 1216 39.56 -6.26 14.39
CA ALA A 1216 40.37 -7.13 13.53
C ALA A 1216 41.05 -6.35 12.38
N ILE A 1217 40.37 -5.36 11.80
CA ILE A 1217 40.96 -4.43 10.82
C ILE A 1217 42.13 -3.67 11.45
N GLU A 1218 41.93 -3.07 12.63
CA GLU A 1218 43.00 -2.37 13.35
C GLU A 1218 44.20 -3.27 13.65
N ASP A 1219 43.98 -4.47 14.20
CA ASP A 1219 45.04 -5.34 14.70
C ASP A 1219 45.83 -6.01 13.55
N LEU A 1220 45.20 -6.22 12.40
CA LEU A 1220 45.92 -6.53 11.17
C LEU A 1220 46.68 -5.30 10.62
N SER A 1221 46.09 -4.10 10.64
CA SER A 1221 46.70 -2.87 10.10
C SER A 1221 47.87 -2.30 10.92
N LYS A 1222 48.05 -2.71 12.18
CA LYS A 1222 49.10 -2.18 13.07
C LYS A 1222 50.53 -2.65 12.76
N ASN A 1223 50.73 -3.64 11.88
CA ASN A 1223 52.06 -4.18 11.44
C ASN A 1223 52.04 -4.78 10.01
#